data_AF-A0A812IP90-F1
#
_entry.id   AF-A0A812IP90-F1
#
_cell.length_a   1.000
_cell.length_b   1.000
_cell.length_c   1.000
_cell.angle_alpha   90.00
_cell.angle_beta   90.00
_cell.angle_gamma   90.00
#
_symmetry.space_group_name_H-M   'P 1'
#
loop_
_entity.id
_entity.type
_entity.pdbx_description
1 polymer ?
#
loop_
_entity_poly.entity_id
_entity_poly.type
_entity_poly.pdbx_seq_one_letter_code
_entity_poly.pdbx_strand_id
1 'polypeptide(L)'
;MAGFFEAEDFSNFRTRLDEETALLKAVFDQQAFSRRGDVAGFELEAWLIDKQGKPLAENEQFLEKLASPLVVPELAKFNIELNGSPCALTGKVFSRLHDELCATWQHCLETAEQMGCNLLTIGTCPTAQPELFVDDNMSGMLRYKSLNDRVMALRDGQQLLIDIDGDDALALRHHDVMLEAAATSFQIHLQCRPEYAVRDFNASLIASAPLVAAGANSPFLFGKTLWDESRIPLFEQSVDVGPRNKPRVTFGSDYVHESLFEIFEENRTEHLILLPMVQDDPPSKFSHLRFQNGTMWRWVRPLLGFDFDGQVHLRIEQRVPSAGPTLKDCVANAAFYYGMVRGFSLQETPPEQSLNFHDARENFYTAARYGLNAQVVQHSERPRREINMSAWILEDLMPLARLGLADLDIPGDEIDEYLGIVAARVENGQNGAAWQRRWKTLNQGSLQDMVRVYQELQALCEVMAKLASADAEPERSLILFVGNVAAAAQGVRSLQGQMDFNRIWRGEHGMTVLASQVLDRLAQIELFAALDIHNNTGRNPHYTVLTQINSATVGLALLFSEKAVLVEEPDTVLTRAVQQFCPSTTVEVGPVGDPQSAARTVSLLEHYLTLGQVPQADVAELQMHHALARVHIMPGVSYEFADQVTESEYSKYDLILTAGMESVNFHPVAAGMEFGFTHKPLAQTLQVLDTLHRDVTPQFLTDKNGHVTLARPLVPAMYTTDKAVIAQDCLCYFMERI
;
A
#
# COMPACT_ATOMS: atom_id res chain seq x y z
N MET A 1 -5.10 -40.13 6.70
CA MET A 1 -4.74 -41.18 5.73
C MET A 1 -5.12 -40.64 4.36
N ALA A 2 -4.13 -40.34 3.52
CA ALA A 2 -4.35 -39.89 2.15
C ALA A 2 -5.08 -41.00 1.39
N GLY A 3 -6.30 -40.73 0.92
CA GLY A 3 -7.05 -41.68 0.12
C GLY A 3 -6.41 -41.78 -1.25
N PHE A 4 -5.78 -42.90 -1.55
CA PHE A 4 -5.47 -43.24 -2.94
C PHE A 4 -6.80 -43.40 -3.68
N PHE A 5 -7.00 -42.61 -4.74
CA PHE A 5 -8.17 -42.76 -5.61
C PHE A 5 -8.04 -44.05 -6.42
N GLU A 6 -9.09 -44.86 -6.40
CA GLU A 6 -9.17 -46.11 -7.14
C GLU A 6 -9.72 -45.87 -8.55
N ALA A 7 -9.54 -46.82 -9.47
CA ALA A 7 -10.04 -46.71 -10.84
C ALA A 7 -11.58 -46.49 -10.91
N GLU A 8 -12.31 -47.03 -9.92
CA GLU A 8 -13.76 -46.85 -9.79
C GLU A 8 -14.14 -45.39 -9.52
N ASP A 9 -13.35 -44.64 -8.73
CA ASP A 9 -13.60 -43.23 -8.45
C ASP A 9 -13.57 -42.40 -9.74
N PHE A 10 -12.58 -42.65 -10.60
CA PHE A 10 -12.47 -41.98 -11.90
C PHE A 10 -13.64 -42.32 -12.83
N SER A 11 -14.07 -43.57 -12.85
CA SER A 11 -15.21 -44.00 -13.67
C SER A 11 -16.51 -43.36 -13.20
N ASN A 12 -16.72 -43.29 -11.88
CA ASN A 12 -17.89 -42.65 -11.28
C ASN A 12 -17.89 -41.15 -11.52
N PHE A 13 -16.76 -40.47 -11.30
CA PHE A 13 -16.61 -39.05 -11.59
C PHE A 13 -16.85 -38.74 -13.07
N ARG A 14 -16.28 -39.54 -13.99
CA ARG A 14 -16.49 -39.38 -15.44
C ARG A 14 -17.97 -39.49 -15.80
N THR A 15 -18.67 -40.47 -15.25
CA THR A 15 -20.11 -40.68 -15.50
C THR A 15 -20.92 -39.46 -15.10
N ARG A 16 -20.65 -38.90 -13.90
CA ARG A 16 -21.31 -37.68 -13.41
C ARG A 16 -20.95 -36.45 -14.24
N LEU A 17 -19.67 -36.30 -14.61
CA LEU A 17 -19.21 -35.21 -15.46
C LEU A 17 -19.88 -35.24 -16.84
N ASP A 18 -20.02 -36.41 -17.46
CA ASP A 18 -20.69 -36.55 -18.76
C ASP A 18 -22.20 -36.23 -18.66
N GLU A 19 -22.88 -36.68 -17.60
CA GLU A 19 -24.28 -36.34 -17.31
C GLU A 19 -24.48 -34.84 -17.14
N GLU A 20 -23.66 -34.20 -16.29
CA GLU A 20 -23.71 -32.76 -16.03
C GLU A 20 -23.36 -31.93 -17.28
N THR A 21 -22.40 -32.38 -18.09
CA THR A 21 -22.04 -31.70 -19.34
C THR A 21 -23.16 -31.76 -20.37
N ALA A 22 -23.83 -32.91 -20.50
CA ALA A 22 -25.00 -33.04 -21.36
C ALA A 22 -26.15 -32.13 -20.90
N LEU A 23 -26.37 -32.01 -19.59
CA LEU A 23 -27.34 -31.07 -19.03
C LEU A 23 -26.96 -29.62 -19.33
N LEU A 24 -25.67 -29.26 -19.17
CA LEU A 24 -25.20 -27.91 -19.47
C LEU A 24 -25.41 -27.57 -20.95
N LYS A 25 -25.13 -28.51 -21.87
CA LYS A 25 -25.41 -28.33 -23.30
C LYS A 25 -26.89 -28.01 -23.54
N ALA A 26 -27.79 -28.73 -22.88
CA ALA A 26 -29.22 -28.46 -22.97
C ALA A 26 -29.60 -27.07 -22.45
N VAL A 27 -28.94 -26.57 -21.40
CA VAL A 27 -29.14 -25.20 -20.88
C VAL A 27 -28.69 -24.15 -21.91
N PHE A 28 -27.55 -24.34 -22.57
CA PHE A 28 -27.10 -23.48 -23.67
C PHE A 28 -28.09 -23.49 -24.85
N ASP A 29 -28.51 -24.68 -25.29
CA ASP A 29 -29.43 -24.83 -26.44
C ASP A 29 -30.80 -24.21 -26.17
N GLN A 30 -31.26 -24.24 -24.92
CA GLN A 30 -32.54 -23.66 -24.49
C GLN A 30 -32.41 -22.19 -24.06
N GLN A 31 -31.20 -21.62 -24.05
CA GLN A 31 -30.90 -20.28 -23.53
C GLN A 31 -31.45 -20.05 -22.11
N ALA A 32 -31.35 -21.08 -21.25
CA ALA A 32 -31.97 -21.12 -19.94
C ALA A 32 -31.08 -20.56 -18.81
N PHE A 33 -30.13 -19.67 -19.13
CA PHE A 33 -29.32 -18.98 -18.13
C PHE A 33 -30.06 -17.77 -17.53
N SER A 34 -29.65 -17.35 -16.34
CA SER A 34 -30.05 -16.05 -15.80
C SER A 34 -29.68 -14.95 -16.78
N ARG A 35 -30.61 -14.00 -16.97
CA ARG A 35 -30.37 -12.78 -17.74
C ARG A 35 -29.79 -11.65 -16.90
N ARG A 36 -29.60 -11.87 -15.59
CA ARG A 36 -28.83 -10.95 -14.75
C ARG A 36 -27.37 -11.02 -15.20
N GLY A 37 -26.76 -9.86 -15.38
CA GLY A 37 -25.35 -9.72 -15.73
C GLY A 37 -24.86 -8.35 -15.29
N ASP A 38 -23.68 -7.99 -15.76
CA ASP A 38 -23.00 -6.76 -15.37
C ASP A 38 -22.86 -6.71 -13.82
N VAL A 39 -22.38 -7.81 -13.24
CA VAL A 39 -22.04 -7.92 -11.81
C VAL A 39 -20.54 -8.09 -11.69
N ALA A 40 -19.92 -7.23 -10.90
CA ALA A 40 -18.51 -7.22 -10.59
C ALA A 40 -18.22 -8.00 -9.30
N GLY A 41 -17.04 -8.60 -9.23
CA GLY A 41 -16.46 -9.17 -8.02
C GLY A 41 -14.94 -9.25 -8.13
N PHE A 42 -14.26 -9.58 -7.04
CA PHE A 42 -12.82 -9.76 -7.04
C PHE A 42 -12.36 -10.78 -5.98
N GLU A 43 -11.15 -11.30 -6.20
CA GLU A 43 -10.35 -12.03 -5.21
C GLU A 43 -8.95 -11.37 -5.17
N LEU A 44 -8.39 -11.14 -3.99
CA LEU A 44 -7.04 -10.59 -3.81
C LEU A 44 -6.20 -11.53 -2.93
N GLU A 45 -5.11 -12.03 -3.47
CA GLU A 45 -4.14 -12.83 -2.72
C GLU A 45 -3.04 -11.92 -2.12
N ALA A 46 -2.67 -12.20 -0.87
CA ALA A 46 -1.67 -11.42 -0.15
C ALA A 46 -0.68 -12.32 0.61
N TRP A 47 0.49 -11.76 0.90
CA TRP A 47 1.53 -12.41 1.68
C TRP A 47 1.46 -11.99 3.14
N LEU A 48 1.62 -12.96 4.04
CA LEU A 48 2.04 -12.71 5.42
C LEU A 48 3.56 -12.66 5.45
N ILE A 49 4.11 -11.61 6.05
CA ILE A 49 5.55 -11.39 6.16
C ILE A 49 5.97 -10.99 7.58
N ASP A 50 7.21 -11.28 7.94
CA ASP A 50 7.82 -10.81 9.18
C ASP A 50 8.29 -9.34 9.07
N LYS A 51 8.84 -8.79 10.17
CA LYS A 51 9.38 -7.43 10.22
C LYS A 51 10.61 -7.20 9.33
N GLN A 52 11.21 -8.26 8.81
CA GLN A 52 12.34 -8.22 7.87
C GLN A 52 11.86 -8.41 6.42
N GLY A 53 10.54 -8.48 6.19
CA GLY A 53 9.95 -8.64 4.88
C GLY A 53 10.08 -10.05 4.32
N LYS A 54 10.30 -11.09 5.14
CA LYS A 54 10.33 -12.49 4.69
C LYS A 54 8.96 -13.14 4.85
N PRO A 55 8.55 -14.07 3.98
CA PRO A 55 7.31 -14.81 4.15
C PRO A 55 7.22 -15.51 5.52
N LEU A 56 6.03 -15.42 6.14
CA LEU A 56 5.76 -15.96 7.47
C LEU A 56 4.63 -17.00 7.40
N ALA A 57 4.96 -18.26 7.70
CA ALA A 57 4.06 -19.41 7.57
C ALA A 57 3.08 -19.53 8.76
N GLU A 58 2.23 -18.54 8.97
CA GLU A 58 1.29 -18.44 10.10
C GLU A 58 -0.18 -18.18 9.69
N ASN A 59 -0.57 -18.47 8.45
CA ASN A 59 -1.92 -18.15 7.96
C ASN A 59 -3.04 -18.82 8.78
N GLU A 60 -2.87 -20.04 9.28
CA GLU A 60 -3.88 -20.75 10.06
C GLU A 60 -4.21 -19.98 11.35
N GLN A 61 -3.18 -19.61 12.11
CA GLN A 61 -3.34 -18.80 13.33
C GLN A 61 -3.89 -17.41 13.02
N PHE A 62 -3.45 -16.81 11.90
CA PHE A 62 -3.94 -15.53 11.43
C PHE A 62 -5.44 -15.57 11.11
N LEU A 63 -5.88 -16.57 10.37
CA LEU A 63 -7.27 -16.75 9.95
C LEU A 63 -8.18 -17.10 11.14
N GLU A 64 -7.71 -17.94 12.07
CA GLU A 64 -8.43 -18.23 13.32
C GLU A 64 -8.67 -16.97 14.15
N LYS A 65 -7.66 -16.08 14.21
CA LYS A 65 -7.73 -14.84 14.97
C LYS A 65 -8.58 -13.77 14.28
N LEU A 66 -8.46 -13.64 12.96
CA LEU A 66 -9.26 -12.73 12.15
C LEU A 66 -10.74 -13.12 12.15
N ALA A 67 -11.03 -14.42 12.12
CA ALA A 67 -12.37 -15.02 12.15
C ALA A 67 -13.35 -14.41 11.12
N SER A 68 -12.85 -14.03 9.94
CA SER A 68 -13.63 -13.43 8.86
C SER A 68 -13.97 -14.48 7.79
N PRO A 69 -15.24 -14.58 7.34
CA PRO A 69 -15.59 -15.46 6.22
C PRO A 69 -15.11 -14.93 4.85
N LEU A 70 -14.68 -13.67 4.79
CA LEU A 70 -14.19 -13.02 3.57
C LEU A 70 -12.70 -13.26 3.34
N VAL A 71 -12.01 -13.91 4.29
CA VAL A 71 -10.58 -14.18 4.18
C VAL A 71 -10.34 -15.67 4.40
N VAL A 72 -9.73 -16.32 3.42
CA VAL A 72 -9.58 -17.78 3.35
C VAL A 72 -8.12 -18.18 3.18
N PRO A 73 -7.73 -19.42 3.54
CA PRO A 73 -6.38 -19.89 3.31
C PRO A 73 -6.13 -20.17 1.83
N GLU A 74 -4.92 -19.86 1.38
CA GLU A 74 -4.40 -20.27 0.08
C GLU A 74 -3.52 -21.53 0.16
N LEU A 75 -2.93 -21.98 -0.96
CA LEU A 75 -2.09 -23.18 -1.01
C LEU A 75 -1.01 -23.18 0.09
N ALA A 76 -0.30 -22.08 0.27
CA ALA A 76 0.78 -21.99 1.24
C ALA A 76 0.37 -21.30 2.55
N LYS A 77 1.04 -21.70 3.64
CA LYS A 77 0.83 -21.17 4.99
C LYS A 77 1.20 -19.70 5.16
N PHE A 78 1.79 -19.07 4.17
CA PHE A 78 2.16 -17.65 4.17
C PHE A 78 1.32 -16.80 3.21
N ASN A 79 0.28 -17.38 2.60
CA ASN A 79 -0.67 -16.66 1.75
C ASN A 79 -2.08 -16.72 2.35
N ILE A 80 -2.81 -15.63 2.13
CA ILE A 80 -4.24 -15.49 2.40
C ILE A 80 -4.92 -14.91 1.16
N GLU A 81 -6.22 -15.20 0.99
CA GLU A 81 -7.03 -14.63 -0.08
C GLU A 81 -8.20 -13.85 0.53
N LEU A 82 -8.39 -12.62 0.09
CA LEU A 82 -9.50 -11.75 0.41
C LEU A 82 -10.53 -11.82 -0.71
N ASN A 83 -11.79 -12.08 -0.36
CA ASN A 83 -12.90 -12.22 -1.29
C ASN A 83 -13.82 -11.00 -1.21
N GLY A 84 -14.15 -10.41 -2.36
CA GLY A 84 -15.09 -9.30 -2.47
C GLY A 84 -16.54 -9.76 -2.70
N SER A 85 -17.49 -9.00 -2.17
CA SER A 85 -18.92 -9.25 -2.39
C SER A 85 -19.33 -8.92 -3.83
N PRO A 86 -20.15 -9.76 -4.50
CA PRO A 86 -20.67 -9.43 -5.81
C PRO A 86 -21.54 -8.16 -5.77
N CYS A 87 -21.31 -7.23 -6.68
CA CYS A 87 -22.09 -5.99 -6.76
C CYS A 87 -22.41 -5.61 -8.22
N ALA A 88 -23.52 -4.89 -8.42
CA ALA A 88 -23.87 -4.42 -9.75
C ALA A 88 -22.81 -3.44 -10.28
N LEU A 89 -22.35 -3.69 -11.51
CA LEU A 89 -21.36 -2.91 -12.25
C LEU A 89 -22.02 -1.66 -12.83
N THR A 90 -22.40 -0.73 -11.95
CA THR A 90 -23.06 0.53 -12.28
C THR A 90 -22.89 1.56 -11.15
N GLY A 91 -23.05 2.85 -11.46
CA GLY A 91 -22.89 3.91 -10.47
C GLY A 91 -21.46 3.95 -9.89
N LYS A 92 -21.36 4.31 -8.61
CA LYS A 92 -20.08 4.38 -7.86
C LYS A 92 -19.49 3.02 -7.46
N VAL A 93 -19.44 2.06 -8.40
CA VAL A 93 -19.08 0.67 -8.10
C VAL A 93 -17.62 0.52 -7.71
N PHE A 94 -16.70 1.27 -8.34
CA PHE A 94 -15.28 1.15 -8.04
C PHE A 94 -14.96 1.70 -6.66
N SER A 95 -15.51 2.87 -6.29
CA SER A 95 -15.44 3.34 -4.89
C SER A 95 -15.97 2.29 -3.91
N ARG A 96 -17.13 1.66 -4.17
CA ARG A 96 -17.67 0.62 -3.28
C ARG A 96 -16.75 -0.59 -3.14
N LEU A 97 -16.23 -1.10 -4.26
CA LEU A 97 -15.29 -2.24 -4.26
C LEU A 97 -14.00 -1.89 -3.51
N HIS A 98 -13.50 -0.67 -3.70
CA HIS A 98 -12.34 -0.15 -3.01
C HIS A 98 -12.58 -0.03 -1.50
N ASP A 99 -13.69 0.57 -1.09
CA ASP A 99 -14.05 0.73 0.33
C ASP A 99 -14.22 -0.62 1.03
N GLU A 100 -14.87 -1.59 0.38
CA GLU A 100 -15.01 -2.96 0.91
C GLU A 100 -13.65 -3.65 1.07
N LEU A 101 -12.79 -3.52 0.06
CA LEU A 101 -11.45 -4.10 0.08
C LEU A 101 -10.59 -3.43 1.17
N CYS A 102 -10.59 -2.10 1.28
CA CYS A 102 -9.89 -1.37 2.33
C CYS A 102 -10.39 -1.74 3.73
N ALA A 103 -11.70 -1.92 3.91
CA ALA A 103 -12.27 -2.33 5.20
C ALA A 103 -11.80 -3.74 5.61
N THR A 104 -11.84 -4.70 4.68
CA THR A 104 -11.35 -6.05 4.92
C THR A 104 -9.85 -6.06 5.18
N TRP A 105 -9.08 -5.31 4.39
CA TRP A 105 -7.63 -5.16 4.55
C TRP A 105 -7.25 -4.54 5.89
N GLN A 106 -7.98 -3.54 6.36
CA GLN A 106 -7.74 -2.91 7.66
C GLN A 106 -7.91 -3.90 8.81
N HIS A 107 -8.94 -4.76 8.78
CA HIS A 107 -9.08 -5.82 9.78
C HIS A 107 -7.93 -6.83 9.72
N CYS A 108 -7.43 -7.13 8.52
CA CYS A 108 -6.25 -7.97 8.33
C CYS A 108 -5.00 -7.30 8.94
N LEU A 109 -4.79 -6.00 8.72
CA LEU A 109 -3.66 -5.25 9.30
C LEU A 109 -3.70 -5.23 10.83
N GLU A 110 -4.86 -4.97 11.43
CA GLU A 110 -5.05 -4.98 12.89
C GLU A 110 -4.75 -6.38 13.47
N THR A 111 -5.16 -7.44 12.78
CA THR A 111 -4.86 -8.81 13.20
C THR A 111 -3.37 -9.12 13.09
N ALA A 112 -2.73 -8.69 11.99
CA ALA A 112 -1.31 -8.87 11.75
C ALA A 112 -0.45 -8.17 12.81
N GLU A 113 -0.80 -6.92 13.17
CA GLU A 113 -0.13 -6.14 14.21
C GLU A 113 -0.14 -6.88 15.55
N GLN A 114 -1.29 -7.43 15.95
CA GLN A 114 -1.43 -8.19 17.20
C GLN A 114 -0.65 -9.53 17.18
N MET A 115 -0.23 -10.01 16.02
CA MET A 115 0.62 -11.20 15.85
C MET A 115 2.10 -10.82 15.64
N GLY A 116 2.42 -9.53 15.49
CA GLY A 116 3.76 -9.07 15.19
C GLY A 116 4.22 -9.36 13.76
N CYS A 117 3.28 -9.59 12.83
CA CYS A 117 3.52 -9.78 11.40
C CYS A 117 2.96 -8.61 10.58
N ASN A 118 3.27 -8.59 9.29
CA ASN A 118 2.78 -7.60 8.34
C ASN A 118 2.17 -8.28 7.11
N LEU A 119 1.45 -7.49 6.32
CA LEU A 119 0.85 -7.91 5.05
C LEU A 119 1.52 -7.22 3.87
N LEU A 120 1.52 -7.89 2.71
CA LEU A 120 2.11 -7.38 1.48
C LEU A 120 1.27 -7.79 0.26
N THR A 121 0.87 -6.81 -0.56
CA THR A 121 0.22 -7.07 -1.87
C THR A 121 1.26 -6.95 -2.97
N ILE A 122 1.70 -8.06 -3.54
CA ILE A 122 2.75 -8.08 -4.58
C ILE A 122 2.56 -9.32 -5.44
N GLY A 123 3.05 -9.36 -6.68
CA GLY A 123 2.93 -10.57 -7.51
C GLY A 123 3.82 -11.73 -7.02
N THR A 124 5.10 -11.44 -6.77
CA THR A 124 6.05 -12.40 -6.20
C THR A 124 6.77 -11.70 -5.05
N CYS A 125 6.88 -12.35 -3.88
CA CYS A 125 7.64 -11.78 -2.77
C CYS A 125 9.16 -11.89 -3.06
N PRO A 126 9.90 -10.78 -3.27
CA PRO A 126 11.29 -10.81 -3.72
C PRO A 126 12.27 -11.45 -2.73
N THR A 127 11.91 -11.52 -1.45
CA THR A 127 12.71 -12.14 -0.38
C THR A 127 12.43 -13.62 -0.23
N ALA A 128 11.38 -14.15 -0.86
CA ALA A 128 11.06 -15.57 -0.82
C ALA A 128 12.20 -16.39 -1.43
N GLN A 129 12.46 -17.55 -0.83
CA GLN A 129 13.50 -18.48 -1.26
C GLN A 129 12.88 -19.85 -1.55
N PRO A 130 13.43 -20.65 -2.47
CA PRO A 130 12.87 -21.94 -2.87
C PRO A 130 12.61 -22.89 -1.68
N GLU A 131 13.43 -22.82 -0.64
CA GLU A 131 13.33 -23.70 0.54
C GLU A 131 12.05 -23.48 1.36
N LEU A 132 11.33 -22.38 1.14
CA LEU A 132 10.02 -22.13 1.77
C LEU A 132 8.88 -22.87 1.07
N PHE A 133 9.06 -23.24 -0.19
CA PHE A 133 8.01 -23.87 -1.00
C PHE A 133 8.17 -25.37 -0.86
N VAL A 134 7.73 -25.94 0.26
CA VAL A 134 7.80 -27.38 0.54
C VAL A 134 6.47 -27.85 1.14
N ASP A 135 6.17 -29.14 1.06
CA ASP A 135 4.93 -29.74 1.60
C ASP A 135 4.64 -29.35 3.07
N ASP A 136 5.68 -29.20 3.91
CA ASP A 136 5.54 -28.76 5.31
C ASP A 136 4.92 -27.37 5.45
N ASN A 137 5.07 -26.51 4.44
CA ASN A 137 4.49 -25.18 4.37
C ASN A 137 3.19 -25.12 3.57
N MET A 138 2.64 -26.25 3.14
CA MET A 138 1.33 -26.34 2.50
C MET A 138 0.21 -26.24 3.55
N SER A 139 -0.82 -25.45 3.25
CA SER A 139 -2.02 -25.34 4.08
C SER A 139 -2.69 -26.71 4.29
N GLY A 140 -3.29 -26.92 5.46
CA GLY A 140 -3.79 -28.23 5.90
C GLY A 140 -4.98 -28.81 5.12
N MET A 141 -5.46 -28.14 4.06
CA MET A 141 -6.62 -28.59 3.30
C MET A 141 -6.29 -29.84 2.46
N LEU A 142 -7.11 -30.88 2.58
CA LEU A 142 -6.94 -32.15 1.87
C LEU A 142 -6.81 -31.98 0.35
N ARG A 143 -7.52 -31.00 -0.22
CA ARG A 143 -7.52 -30.70 -1.67
C ARG A 143 -6.12 -30.45 -2.22
N TYR A 144 -5.27 -29.73 -1.49
CA TYR A 144 -3.94 -29.32 -1.97
C TYR A 144 -2.95 -30.49 -1.95
N LYS A 145 -3.02 -31.33 -0.91
CA LYS A 145 -2.23 -32.57 -0.83
C LYS A 145 -2.61 -33.53 -1.95
N SER A 146 -3.92 -33.73 -2.16
CA SER A 146 -4.40 -34.57 -3.26
C SER A 146 -3.99 -34.00 -4.62
N LEU A 147 -4.02 -32.67 -4.80
CA LEU A 147 -3.56 -32.03 -6.03
C LEU A 147 -2.08 -32.36 -6.30
N ASN A 148 -1.22 -32.15 -5.30
CA ASN A 148 0.21 -32.44 -5.38
C ASN A 148 0.48 -33.90 -5.77
N ASP A 149 -0.12 -34.84 -5.04
CA ASP A 149 0.06 -36.28 -5.28
C ASP A 149 -0.33 -36.66 -6.72
N ARG A 150 -1.41 -36.05 -7.24
CA ARG A 150 -1.91 -36.35 -8.59
C ARG A 150 -1.05 -35.74 -9.69
N VAL A 151 -0.56 -34.51 -9.52
CA VAL A 151 0.40 -33.91 -10.46
C VAL A 151 1.66 -34.76 -10.52
N MET A 152 2.24 -35.12 -9.36
CA MET A 152 3.46 -35.92 -9.30
C MET A 152 3.27 -37.34 -9.85
N ALA A 153 2.10 -37.96 -9.63
CA ALA A 153 1.77 -39.25 -10.22
C ALA A 153 1.69 -39.21 -11.76
N LEU A 154 1.09 -38.17 -12.35
CA LEU A 154 1.01 -38.01 -13.81
C LEU A 154 2.38 -37.77 -14.46
N ARG A 155 3.36 -37.31 -13.67
CA ARG A 155 4.76 -37.11 -14.09
C ARG A 155 5.63 -38.34 -13.90
N ASP A 156 5.06 -39.51 -13.57
CA ASP A 156 5.84 -40.72 -13.24
C ASP A 156 6.88 -40.46 -12.11
N GLY A 157 6.55 -39.56 -11.17
CA GLY A 157 7.43 -39.14 -10.07
C GLY A 157 8.60 -38.22 -10.47
N GLN A 158 8.67 -37.77 -11.73
CA GLN A 158 9.70 -36.82 -12.17
C GLN A 158 9.47 -35.42 -11.57
N GLN A 159 10.57 -34.78 -11.18
CA GLN A 159 10.56 -33.40 -10.68
C GLN A 159 9.94 -32.42 -11.69
N LEU A 160 9.33 -31.37 -11.16
CA LEU A 160 8.98 -30.18 -11.91
C LEU A 160 10.27 -29.45 -12.32
N LEU A 161 10.27 -28.88 -13.51
CA LEU A 161 11.37 -28.10 -14.05
C LEU A 161 10.86 -26.68 -14.24
N ILE A 162 11.48 -25.72 -13.55
CA ILE A 162 11.24 -24.31 -13.80
C ILE A 162 12.45 -23.78 -14.56
N ASP A 163 12.20 -23.25 -15.75
CA ASP A 163 13.16 -22.60 -16.63
C ASP A 163 12.56 -21.26 -17.09
N ILE A 164 13.08 -20.17 -16.53
CA ILE A 164 12.62 -18.81 -16.80
C ILE A 164 13.85 -17.96 -17.11
N ASP A 165 13.88 -17.43 -18.33
CA ASP A 165 14.90 -16.50 -18.80
C ASP A 165 14.51 -15.05 -18.51
N GLY A 166 15.47 -14.12 -18.52
CA GLY A 166 15.29 -12.72 -18.16
C GLY A 166 16.60 -11.95 -18.24
N ASP A 167 16.78 -10.95 -17.37
CA ASP A 167 18.10 -10.34 -17.19
C ASP A 167 19.06 -11.34 -16.50
N ASP A 168 18.51 -12.16 -15.61
CA ASP A 168 19.08 -13.38 -15.09
C ASP A 168 18.35 -14.61 -15.68
N ALA A 169 18.96 -15.79 -15.56
CA ALA A 169 18.30 -17.06 -15.81
C ALA A 169 18.00 -17.80 -14.50
N LEU A 170 16.79 -18.36 -14.38
CA LEU A 170 16.36 -19.25 -13.32
C LEU A 170 16.14 -20.65 -13.89
N ALA A 171 16.94 -21.61 -13.42
CA ALA A 171 16.74 -23.03 -13.70
C ALA A 171 16.71 -23.80 -12.38
N LEU A 172 15.58 -24.39 -12.02
CA LEU A 172 15.41 -25.12 -10.76
C LEU A 172 14.60 -26.41 -10.96
N ARG A 173 14.82 -27.37 -10.06
CA ARG A 173 14.04 -28.61 -10.00
C ARG A 173 13.28 -28.67 -8.69
N HIS A 174 12.02 -29.06 -8.74
CA HIS A 174 11.13 -29.08 -7.57
C HIS A 174 10.37 -30.39 -7.43
N HIS A 175 10.03 -30.77 -6.20
CA HIS A 175 9.42 -32.07 -5.88
C HIS A 175 7.92 -32.03 -5.66
N ASP A 176 7.34 -30.85 -5.59
CA ASP A 176 5.93 -30.63 -5.32
C ASP A 176 5.45 -29.34 -5.99
N VAL A 177 4.13 -29.13 -6.00
CA VAL A 177 3.47 -28.00 -6.66
C VAL A 177 3.60 -26.66 -5.92
N MET A 178 4.28 -26.61 -4.76
CA MET A 178 4.28 -25.42 -3.88
C MET A 178 4.79 -24.15 -4.55
N LEU A 179 5.58 -24.25 -5.62
CA LEU A 179 6.05 -23.08 -6.35
C LEU A 179 4.93 -22.25 -6.98
N GLU A 180 3.71 -22.79 -7.15
CA GLU A 180 2.57 -21.96 -7.55
C GLU A 180 2.25 -20.89 -6.51
N ALA A 181 2.47 -21.16 -5.22
CA ALA A 181 2.19 -20.22 -4.13
C ALA A 181 3.12 -19.00 -4.13
N ALA A 182 4.18 -19.00 -4.96
CA ALA A 182 4.98 -17.80 -5.20
C ALA A 182 4.28 -16.77 -6.08
N ALA A 183 3.12 -17.10 -6.69
CA ALA A 183 2.43 -16.26 -7.64
C ALA A 183 1.08 -15.76 -7.12
N THR A 184 1.08 -14.62 -6.41
CA THR A 184 -0.15 -14.01 -5.88
C THR A 184 -0.81 -13.05 -6.87
N SER A 185 -2.14 -13.05 -6.94
CA SER A 185 -2.92 -12.37 -7.99
C SER A 185 -4.05 -11.47 -7.46
N PHE A 186 -4.54 -10.58 -8.32
CA PHE A 186 -5.83 -9.91 -8.16
C PHE A 186 -6.76 -10.40 -9.29
N GLN A 187 -7.72 -11.25 -8.94
CA GLN A 187 -8.61 -11.89 -9.89
C GLN A 187 -9.91 -11.08 -10.00
N ILE A 188 -10.35 -10.80 -11.22
CA ILE A 188 -11.53 -9.97 -11.49
C ILE A 188 -12.66 -10.85 -12.02
N HIS A 189 -13.86 -10.74 -11.43
CA HIS A 189 -15.03 -11.52 -11.83
C HIS A 189 -16.08 -10.66 -12.52
N LEU A 190 -16.51 -11.09 -13.71
CA LEU A 190 -17.63 -10.50 -14.45
C LEU A 190 -18.74 -11.53 -14.61
N GLN A 191 -19.92 -11.31 -14.00
CA GLN A 191 -21.13 -12.02 -14.40
C GLN A 191 -21.62 -11.45 -15.73
N CYS A 192 -21.61 -12.27 -16.77
CA CYS A 192 -21.95 -11.83 -18.12
C CYS A 192 -23.43 -12.03 -18.41
N ARG A 193 -23.98 -11.19 -19.26
CA ARG A 193 -25.27 -11.47 -19.89
C ARG A 193 -25.09 -12.58 -20.94
N PRO A 194 -25.95 -13.62 -20.97
CA PRO A 194 -25.76 -14.76 -21.87
C PRO A 194 -25.65 -14.37 -23.35
N GLU A 195 -26.36 -13.33 -23.79
CA GLU A 195 -26.34 -12.82 -25.17
C GLU A 195 -25.00 -12.20 -25.59
N TYR A 196 -24.16 -11.76 -24.64
CA TYR A 196 -22.85 -11.16 -24.91
C TYR A 196 -21.69 -12.07 -24.51
N ALA A 197 -21.95 -13.22 -23.90
CA ALA A 197 -20.93 -14.07 -23.25
C ALA A 197 -19.75 -14.45 -24.15
N VAL A 198 -19.99 -14.76 -25.43
CA VAL A 198 -18.91 -15.06 -26.40
C VAL A 198 -18.02 -13.85 -26.62
N ARG A 199 -18.64 -12.69 -26.86
CA ARG A 199 -17.92 -11.45 -27.15
C ARG A 199 -17.17 -10.95 -25.91
N ASP A 200 -17.79 -11.01 -24.73
CA ASP A 200 -17.15 -10.64 -23.47
C ASP A 200 -15.95 -11.54 -23.16
N PHE A 201 -16.02 -12.83 -23.48
CA PHE A 201 -14.92 -13.78 -23.29
C PHE A 201 -13.76 -13.53 -24.26
N ASN A 202 -14.04 -13.38 -25.55
CA ASN A 202 -13.01 -13.08 -26.55
C ASN A 202 -12.36 -11.72 -26.28
N ALA A 203 -13.14 -10.71 -25.88
CA ALA A 203 -12.64 -9.43 -25.43
C ALA A 203 -11.76 -9.56 -24.17
N SER A 204 -12.13 -10.43 -23.23
CA SER A 204 -11.34 -10.70 -22.03
C SER A 204 -9.97 -11.32 -22.36
N LEU A 205 -9.90 -12.22 -23.35
CA LEU A 205 -8.62 -12.76 -23.84
C LEU A 205 -7.73 -11.67 -24.46
N ILE A 206 -8.31 -10.77 -25.24
CA ILE A 206 -7.59 -9.65 -25.86
C ILE A 206 -7.11 -8.66 -24.79
N ALA A 207 -7.93 -8.38 -23.79
CA ALA A 207 -7.63 -7.49 -22.67
C ALA A 207 -6.50 -8.02 -21.77
N SER A 208 -6.18 -9.31 -21.80
CA SER A 208 -5.11 -9.90 -20.98
C SER A 208 -3.73 -9.25 -21.23
N ALA A 209 -3.39 -8.92 -22.48
CA ALA A 209 -2.10 -8.30 -22.81
C ALA A 209 -1.93 -6.87 -22.22
N PRO A 210 -2.86 -5.92 -22.42
CA PRO A 210 -2.76 -4.60 -21.79
C PRO A 210 -2.88 -4.68 -20.26
N LEU A 211 -3.69 -5.60 -19.71
CA LEU A 211 -3.79 -5.78 -18.25
C LEU A 211 -2.48 -6.27 -17.63
N VAL A 212 -1.83 -7.28 -18.22
CA VAL A 212 -0.57 -7.79 -17.67
C VAL A 212 0.53 -6.73 -17.73
N ALA A 213 0.59 -5.93 -18.81
CA ALA A 213 1.59 -4.87 -18.94
C ALA A 213 1.36 -3.72 -17.95
N ALA A 214 0.12 -3.23 -17.85
CA ALA A 214 -0.23 -2.14 -16.94
C ALA A 214 -0.16 -2.55 -15.46
N GLY A 215 -0.42 -3.82 -15.16
CA GLY A 215 -0.46 -4.38 -13.81
C GLY A 215 0.80 -5.14 -13.38
N ALA A 216 1.86 -5.19 -14.19
CA ALA A 216 3.04 -6.00 -13.91
C ALA A 216 3.66 -5.65 -12.54
N ASN A 217 3.87 -6.66 -11.69
CA ASN A 217 4.34 -6.47 -10.31
C ASN A 217 5.17 -7.65 -9.76
N SER A 218 5.82 -8.44 -10.63
CA SER A 218 6.64 -9.60 -10.22
C SER A 218 7.98 -9.72 -10.97
N PRO A 219 8.84 -8.68 -10.96
CA PRO A 219 10.13 -8.70 -11.67
C PRO A 219 11.21 -9.57 -11.02
N PHE A 220 11.03 -9.91 -9.73
CA PHE A 220 12.01 -10.66 -8.95
C PHE A 220 11.45 -11.98 -8.45
N LEU A 221 12.24 -13.05 -8.58
CA LEU A 221 11.90 -14.38 -8.09
C LEU A 221 13.18 -15.09 -7.62
N PHE A 222 13.21 -15.56 -6.37
CA PHE A 222 14.37 -16.28 -5.78
C PHE A 222 15.71 -15.54 -5.96
N GLY A 223 15.67 -14.21 -5.79
CA GLY A 223 16.84 -13.34 -5.96
C GLY A 223 17.30 -13.11 -7.41
N LYS A 224 16.53 -13.57 -8.41
CA LYS A 224 16.78 -13.38 -9.83
C LYS A 224 15.89 -12.28 -10.40
N THR A 225 16.42 -11.57 -11.38
CA THR A 225 15.74 -10.53 -12.15
C THR A 225 15.22 -11.15 -13.46
N LEU A 226 13.91 -11.35 -13.57
CA LEU A 226 13.30 -12.16 -14.65
C LEU A 226 12.39 -11.30 -15.54
N TRP A 227 11.18 -11.76 -15.85
CA TRP A 227 10.16 -11.04 -16.63
C TRP A 227 9.52 -9.96 -15.77
N ASP A 228 8.96 -8.91 -16.37
CA ASP A 228 8.20 -7.90 -15.61
C ASP A 228 7.00 -8.51 -14.87
N GLU A 229 6.38 -9.55 -15.44
CA GLU A 229 5.41 -10.41 -14.76
C GLU A 229 5.84 -11.89 -14.79
N SER A 230 6.76 -12.26 -13.91
CA SER A 230 7.34 -13.62 -13.82
C SER A 230 6.36 -14.67 -13.29
N ARG A 231 5.23 -14.28 -12.68
CA ARG A 231 4.18 -15.23 -12.28
C ARG A 231 3.65 -16.04 -13.46
N ILE A 232 3.59 -15.45 -14.66
CA ILE A 232 3.03 -16.13 -15.83
C ILE A 232 3.81 -17.43 -16.14
N PRO A 233 5.12 -17.36 -16.47
CA PRO A 233 5.89 -18.58 -16.74
C PRO A 233 6.11 -19.43 -15.48
N LEU A 234 6.12 -18.85 -14.28
CA LEU A 234 6.25 -19.61 -13.04
C LEU A 234 5.05 -20.52 -12.83
N PHE A 235 3.83 -19.98 -12.86
CA PHE A 235 2.63 -20.75 -12.58
C PHE A 235 2.43 -21.85 -13.64
N GLU A 236 2.65 -21.52 -14.92
CA GLU A 236 2.57 -22.49 -16.02
C GLU A 236 3.45 -23.72 -15.83
N GLN A 237 4.62 -23.54 -15.23
CA GLN A 237 5.59 -24.61 -15.00
C GLN A 237 5.44 -25.30 -13.63
N SER A 238 4.83 -24.63 -12.64
CA SER A 238 4.73 -25.11 -11.26
C SER A 238 3.71 -26.23 -11.06
N VAL A 239 2.74 -26.36 -11.96
CA VAL A 239 1.71 -27.42 -11.94
C VAL A 239 1.67 -28.23 -13.23
N ASP A 240 2.78 -28.23 -13.98
CA ASP A 240 2.88 -28.99 -15.23
C ASP A 240 2.66 -30.49 -14.97
N VAL A 241 1.71 -31.09 -15.68
CA VAL A 241 1.34 -32.51 -15.55
C VAL A 241 2.17 -33.44 -16.45
N GLY A 242 3.26 -32.91 -17.01
CA GLY A 242 4.24 -33.64 -17.81
C GLY A 242 3.92 -33.66 -19.30
N PRO A 243 4.92 -33.95 -20.15
CA PRO A 243 4.88 -33.69 -21.60
C PRO A 243 3.90 -34.57 -22.38
N ARG A 244 3.35 -35.62 -21.77
CA ARG A 244 2.33 -36.49 -22.39
C ARG A 244 0.92 -35.91 -22.28
N ASN A 245 0.72 -34.92 -21.41
CA ASN A 245 -0.57 -34.36 -21.08
C ASN A 245 -0.64 -32.90 -21.53
N LYS A 246 -1.85 -32.40 -21.81
CA LYS A 246 -2.02 -30.96 -22.10
C LYS A 246 -1.77 -30.11 -20.84
N PRO A 247 -1.16 -28.92 -20.99
CA PRO A 247 -1.00 -27.97 -19.88
C PRO A 247 -2.35 -27.62 -19.25
N ARG A 248 -2.33 -27.34 -17.94
CA ARG A 248 -3.53 -26.93 -17.18
C ARG A 248 -3.61 -25.44 -16.92
N VAL A 249 -2.46 -24.79 -16.84
CA VAL A 249 -2.35 -23.33 -16.87
C VAL A 249 -2.05 -22.93 -18.30
N THR A 250 -2.86 -22.05 -18.87
CA THR A 250 -2.75 -21.70 -20.29
C THR A 250 -3.49 -20.41 -20.61
N PHE A 251 -3.05 -19.73 -21.67
CA PHE A 251 -3.83 -18.67 -22.31
C PHE A 251 -5.13 -19.20 -22.95
N GLY A 252 -5.13 -20.46 -23.40
CA GLY A 252 -6.23 -21.07 -24.14
C GLY A 252 -5.76 -21.65 -25.49
N SER A 253 -6.68 -22.25 -26.22
CA SER A 253 -6.42 -22.95 -27.49
C SER A 253 -6.94 -22.19 -28.71
N ASP A 254 -8.05 -21.47 -28.59
CA ASP A 254 -8.61 -20.56 -29.60
C ASP A 254 -9.59 -19.56 -28.94
N TYR A 255 -10.14 -18.64 -29.73
CA TYR A 255 -11.34 -17.90 -29.37
C TYR A 255 -12.57 -18.82 -29.34
N VAL A 256 -13.59 -18.41 -28.58
CA VAL A 256 -14.90 -19.08 -28.60
C VAL A 256 -15.70 -18.61 -29.81
N HIS A 257 -16.40 -19.52 -30.48
CA HIS A 257 -17.15 -19.21 -31.70
C HIS A 257 -18.66 -19.10 -31.50
N GLU A 258 -19.29 -20.13 -30.93
CA GLU A 258 -20.73 -20.23 -30.77
C GLU A 258 -21.15 -19.99 -29.32
N SER A 259 -20.45 -20.58 -28.35
CA SER A 259 -20.79 -20.42 -26.92
C SER A 259 -19.67 -20.87 -25.99
N LEU A 260 -19.69 -20.38 -24.74
CA LEU A 260 -18.74 -20.82 -23.71
C LEU A 260 -18.81 -22.32 -23.39
N PHE A 261 -19.82 -23.05 -23.88
CA PHE A 261 -19.88 -24.51 -23.79
C PHE A 261 -18.64 -25.18 -24.38
N GLU A 262 -18.07 -24.62 -25.46
CA GLU A 262 -16.87 -25.14 -26.14
C GLU A 262 -15.71 -25.37 -25.16
N ILE A 263 -15.54 -24.49 -24.19
CA ILE A 263 -14.47 -24.59 -23.18
C ILE A 263 -14.76 -25.70 -22.17
N PHE A 264 -16.01 -25.84 -21.74
CA PHE A 264 -16.39 -26.92 -20.82
C PHE A 264 -16.29 -28.29 -21.51
N GLU A 265 -16.64 -28.36 -22.80
CA GLU A 265 -16.45 -29.56 -23.61
C GLU A 265 -14.96 -29.87 -23.81
N GLU A 266 -14.14 -28.87 -24.14
CA GLU A 266 -12.68 -29.03 -24.24
C GLU A 266 -12.08 -29.57 -22.93
N ASN A 267 -12.47 -29.00 -21.79
CA ASN A 267 -12.01 -29.44 -20.47
C ASN A 267 -12.39 -30.91 -20.18
N ARG A 268 -13.48 -31.40 -20.75
CA ARG A 268 -13.95 -32.78 -20.60
C ARG A 268 -13.24 -33.74 -21.57
N THR A 269 -13.04 -33.35 -22.82
CA THR A 269 -12.51 -34.24 -23.87
C THR A 269 -10.99 -34.27 -23.89
N GLU A 270 -10.34 -33.13 -23.67
CA GLU A 270 -8.92 -32.95 -23.90
C GLU A 270 -8.04 -33.10 -22.64
N HIS A 271 -8.65 -33.03 -21.46
CA HIS A 271 -7.94 -33.09 -20.19
C HIS A 271 -8.36 -34.29 -19.36
N LEU A 272 -7.39 -34.91 -18.69
CA LEU A 272 -7.65 -35.99 -17.74
C LEU A 272 -8.40 -35.45 -16.51
N ILE A 273 -9.12 -36.33 -15.83
CA ILE A 273 -9.65 -36.03 -14.50
C ILE A 273 -8.47 -36.03 -13.53
N LEU A 274 -8.20 -34.89 -12.89
CA LEU A 274 -7.06 -34.77 -11.97
C LEU A 274 -7.41 -35.35 -10.60
N LEU A 275 -8.57 -34.94 -10.08
CA LEU A 275 -9.10 -35.28 -8.77
C LEU A 275 -10.53 -35.84 -8.95
N PRO A 276 -10.76 -37.15 -8.78
CA PRO A 276 -12.07 -37.77 -9.00
C PRO A 276 -12.95 -37.71 -7.74
N MET A 277 -13.12 -36.52 -7.17
CA MET A 277 -13.96 -36.34 -5.98
C MET A 277 -15.45 -36.35 -6.35
N VAL A 278 -16.09 -37.50 -6.15
CA VAL A 278 -17.53 -37.66 -6.42
C VAL A 278 -18.35 -37.01 -5.31
N GLN A 279 -19.34 -36.20 -5.69
CA GLN A 279 -20.28 -35.52 -4.80
C GLN A 279 -21.71 -36.07 -5.02
N ASP A 280 -22.52 -36.12 -3.96
CA ASP A 280 -23.91 -36.61 -4.03
C ASP A 280 -24.92 -35.49 -4.36
N ASP A 281 -24.46 -34.46 -5.06
CA ASP A 281 -25.30 -33.34 -5.50
C ASP A 281 -26.15 -33.75 -6.73
N PRO A 282 -27.34 -33.15 -6.89
CA PRO A 282 -28.12 -33.35 -8.11
C PRO A 282 -27.39 -32.76 -9.33
N PRO A 283 -27.49 -33.35 -10.54
CA PRO A 283 -26.78 -32.89 -11.74
C PRO A 283 -26.97 -31.40 -12.08
N SER A 284 -28.11 -30.81 -11.69
CA SER A 284 -28.40 -29.37 -11.86
C SER A 284 -27.47 -28.44 -11.09
N LYS A 285 -26.65 -28.94 -10.16
CA LYS A 285 -25.62 -28.18 -9.45
C LYS A 285 -24.29 -28.15 -10.19
N PHE A 286 -24.14 -28.96 -11.24
CA PHE A 286 -22.92 -29.05 -12.06
C PHE A 286 -21.66 -29.23 -11.22
N SER A 287 -21.75 -29.99 -10.13
CA SER A 287 -20.70 -30.05 -9.11
C SER A 287 -19.42 -30.67 -9.67
N HIS A 288 -19.52 -31.74 -10.47
CA HIS A 288 -18.36 -32.41 -11.07
C HIS A 288 -17.80 -31.62 -12.26
N LEU A 289 -18.65 -30.97 -13.05
CA LEU A 289 -18.25 -30.08 -14.13
C LEU A 289 -17.52 -28.84 -13.60
N ARG A 290 -18.07 -28.17 -12.57
CA ARG A 290 -17.43 -27.04 -11.89
C ARG A 290 -16.13 -27.47 -11.22
N PHE A 291 -16.08 -28.67 -10.64
CA PHE A 291 -14.87 -29.20 -10.03
C PHE A 291 -13.78 -29.49 -11.08
N GLN A 292 -14.12 -30.16 -12.19
CA GLN A 292 -13.19 -30.37 -13.31
C GLN A 292 -12.66 -29.03 -13.84
N ASN A 293 -13.55 -28.05 -14.04
CA ASN A 293 -13.17 -26.70 -14.47
C ASN A 293 -12.25 -25.99 -13.46
N GLY A 294 -12.45 -26.23 -12.16
CA GLY A 294 -11.58 -25.71 -11.09
C GLY A 294 -10.16 -26.30 -11.11
N THR A 295 -9.94 -27.44 -11.76
CA THR A 295 -8.60 -28.02 -12.00
C THR A 295 -7.95 -27.55 -13.31
N MET A 296 -8.56 -26.56 -13.95
CA MET A 296 -8.04 -25.85 -15.12
C MET A 296 -7.79 -24.39 -14.71
N TRP A 297 -6.56 -23.94 -14.86
CA TRP A 297 -6.09 -22.61 -14.44
C TRP A 297 -5.84 -21.74 -15.66
N ARG A 298 -6.88 -21.57 -16.48
CA ARG A 298 -6.81 -20.66 -17.65
C ARG A 298 -6.69 -19.23 -17.16
N TRP A 299 -5.84 -18.43 -17.80
CA TRP A 299 -5.67 -17.00 -17.47
C TRP A 299 -6.99 -16.22 -17.58
N VAL A 300 -7.87 -16.61 -18.50
CA VAL A 300 -9.27 -16.19 -18.56
C VAL A 300 -10.14 -17.44 -18.46
N ARG A 301 -10.96 -17.53 -17.41
CA ARG A 301 -11.71 -18.75 -17.10
C ARG A 301 -13.22 -18.50 -17.11
N PRO A 302 -14.00 -19.24 -17.91
CA PRO A 302 -15.45 -19.25 -17.78
C PRO A 302 -15.85 -20.08 -16.56
N LEU A 303 -16.87 -19.61 -15.84
CA LEU A 303 -17.38 -20.23 -14.63
C LEU A 303 -18.91 -20.33 -14.69
N LEU A 304 -19.43 -21.33 -13.99
CA LEU A 304 -20.85 -21.40 -13.63
C LEU A 304 -21.03 -20.95 -12.19
N GLY A 305 -21.95 -20.01 -12.01
CA GLY A 305 -22.46 -19.62 -10.69
C GLY A 305 -23.97 -19.72 -10.65
N PHE A 306 -24.55 -19.36 -9.50
CA PHE A 306 -25.98 -19.46 -9.25
C PHE A 306 -26.46 -18.17 -8.60
N ASP A 307 -27.57 -17.64 -9.09
CA ASP A 307 -28.30 -16.56 -8.44
C ASP A 307 -28.93 -17.06 -7.12
N PHE A 308 -29.38 -16.13 -6.28
CA PHE A 308 -30.04 -16.46 -5.01
C PHE A 308 -31.28 -17.36 -5.15
N ASP A 309 -31.95 -17.32 -6.31
CA ASP A 309 -33.10 -18.17 -6.65
C ASP A 309 -32.69 -19.53 -7.23
N GLY A 310 -31.39 -19.81 -7.35
CA GLY A 310 -30.82 -21.05 -7.87
C GLY A 310 -30.69 -21.10 -9.39
N GLN A 311 -31.03 -20.02 -10.12
CA GLN A 311 -30.84 -19.95 -11.57
C GLN A 311 -29.33 -19.94 -11.89
N VAL A 312 -28.91 -20.78 -12.84
CA VAL A 312 -27.50 -20.82 -13.30
C VAL A 312 -27.17 -19.57 -14.12
N HIS A 313 -26.00 -18.98 -13.88
CA HIS A 313 -25.47 -17.85 -14.64
C HIS A 313 -24.03 -18.11 -15.10
N LEU A 314 -23.60 -17.35 -16.11
CA LEU A 314 -22.24 -17.39 -16.65
C LEU A 314 -21.39 -16.29 -16.01
N ARG A 315 -20.17 -16.63 -15.60
CA ARG A 315 -19.17 -15.64 -15.18
C ARG A 315 -17.87 -15.84 -15.95
N ILE A 316 -17.12 -14.77 -16.12
CA ILE A 316 -15.74 -14.77 -16.58
C ILE A 316 -14.88 -14.36 -15.39
N GLU A 317 -13.81 -15.08 -15.17
CA GLU A 317 -12.78 -14.76 -14.18
C GLU A 317 -11.49 -14.43 -14.94
N GLN A 318 -11.03 -13.19 -14.79
CA GLN A 318 -9.80 -12.68 -15.37
C GLN A 318 -8.70 -12.74 -14.30
N ARG A 319 -7.74 -13.65 -14.47
CA ARG A 319 -6.74 -14.04 -13.45
C ARG A 319 -5.34 -13.45 -13.71
N VAL A 320 -5.21 -12.71 -14.80
CA VAL A 320 -3.92 -12.16 -15.24
C VAL A 320 -3.33 -11.11 -14.29
N PRO A 321 -4.10 -10.15 -13.72
CA PRO A 321 -3.51 -9.09 -12.92
C PRO A 321 -2.74 -9.61 -11.70
N SER A 322 -1.58 -9.01 -11.47
CA SER A 322 -0.79 -9.20 -10.25
C SER A 322 -1.51 -8.59 -9.05
N ALA A 323 -1.27 -9.11 -7.85
CA ALA A 323 -1.68 -8.42 -6.62
C ALA A 323 -0.90 -7.10 -6.46
N GLY A 324 -1.58 -6.04 -5.99
CA GLY A 324 -0.99 -4.71 -5.76
C GLY A 324 -0.77 -3.89 -7.03
N PRO A 325 0.07 -2.83 -7.00
CA PRO A 325 0.91 -2.38 -5.88
C PRO A 325 0.15 -1.66 -4.76
N THR A 326 -1.10 -1.27 -4.94
CA THR A 326 -1.99 -0.77 -3.86
C THR A 326 -3.39 -1.34 -4.05
N LEU A 327 -4.28 -1.22 -3.06
CA LEU A 327 -5.67 -1.67 -3.21
C LEU A 327 -6.39 -0.83 -4.29
N LYS A 328 -6.11 0.47 -4.34
CA LYS A 328 -6.66 1.37 -5.36
C LYS A 328 -6.19 1.00 -6.77
N ASP A 329 -4.92 0.61 -6.93
CA ASP A 329 -4.40 0.12 -8.20
C ASP A 329 -5.09 -1.18 -8.65
N CYS A 330 -5.45 -2.08 -7.72
CA CYS A 330 -6.20 -3.30 -8.03
C CYS A 330 -7.58 -2.93 -8.61
N VAL A 331 -8.30 -2.04 -7.95
CA VAL A 331 -9.62 -1.59 -8.43
C VAL A 331 -9.51 -0.81 -9.75
N ALA A 332 -8.45 -0.02 -9.95
CA ALA A 332 -8.18 0.64 -11.23
C ALA A 332 -7.95 -0.38 -12.37
N ASN A 333 -7.26 -1.49 -12.10
CA ASN A 333 -7.12 -2.59 -13.06
C ASN A 333 -8.49 -3.22 -13.37
N ALA A 334 -9.38 -3.37 -12.39
CA ALA A 334 -10.74 -3.84 -12.59
C ALA A 334 -11.55 -2.88 -13.48
N ALA A 335 -11.52 -1.57 -13.18
CA ALA A 335 -12.20 -0.56 -13.98
C ALA A 335 -11.73 -0.57 -15.44
N PHE A 336 -10.41 -0.68 -15.67
CA PHE A 336 -9.86 -0.79 -17.01
C PHE A 336 -10.31 -2.06 -17.73
N TYR A 337 -10.32 -3.21 -17.04
CA TYR A 337 -10.84 -4.47 -17.58
C TYR A 337 -12.31 -4.36 -17.99
N TYR A 338 -13.19 -3.95 -17.08
CA TYR A 338 -14.63 -3.85 -17.35
C TYR A 338 -14.92 -2.87 -18.49
N GLY A 339 -14.22 -1.73 -18.49
CA GLY A 339 -14.30 -0.75 -19.56
C GLY A 339 -13.90 -1.34 -20.91
N MET A 340 -12.74 -2.00 -21.00
CA MET A 340 -12.29 -2.61 -22.27
C MET A 340 -13.25 -3.68 -22.76
N VAL A 341 -13.64 -4.62 -21.89
CA VAL A 341 -14.55 -5.72 -22.26
C VAL A 341 -15.86 -5.15 -22.79
N ARG A 342 -16.47 -4.21 -22.06
CA ARG A 342 -17.71 -3.59 -22.52
C ARG A 342 -17.49 -2.78 -23.80
N GLY A 343 -16.43 -1.99 -23.88
CA GLY A 343 -16.11 -1.18 -25.04
C GLY A 343 -15.92 -2.01 -26.31
N PHE A 344 -15.23 -3.15 -26.22
CA PHE A 344 -15.14 -4.13 -27.31
C PHE A 344 -16.50 -4.75 -27.63
N SER A 345 -17.29 -5.08 -26.61
CA SER A 345 -18.63 -5.66 -26.81
C SER A 345 -19.60 -4.74 -27.56
N LEU A 346 -19.41 -3.43 -27.46
CA LEU A 346 -20.16 -2.39 -28.16
C LEU A 346 -19.74 -2.18 -29.63
N GLN A 347 -18.56 -2.66 -30.05
CA GLN A 347 -18.12 -2.51 -31.43
C GLN A 347 -18.98 -3.33 -32.38
N GLU A 348 -19.22 -2.81 -33.59
CA GLU A 348 -19.93 -3.55 -34.64
C GLU A 348 -19.16 -4.84 -34.99
N THR A 349 -17.87 -4.67 -35.32
CA THR A 349 -16.94 -5.77 -35.62
C THR A 349 -16.50 -6.48 -34.33
N PRO A 350 -16.69 -7.82 -34.21
CA PRO A 350 -16.18 -8.56 -33.05
C PRO A 350 -14.65 -8.43 -32.95
N PRO A 351 -14.10 -8.31 -31.74
CA PRO A 351 -12.68 -7.98 -31.59
C PRO A 351 -11.75 -9.09 -32.10
N GLU A 352 -12.17 -10.36 -32.01
CA GLU A 352 -11.46 -11.52 -32.57
C GLU A 352 -11.35 -11.52 -34.10
N GLN A 353 -12.15 -10.72 -34.82
CA GLN A 353 -12.03 -10.58 -36.27
C GLN A 353 -10.90 -9.64 -36.68
N SER A 354 -10.49 -8.72 -35.80
CA SER A 354 -9.45 -7.74 -36.10
C SER A 354 -8.12 -8.02 -35.39
N LEU A 355 -8.10 -8.96 -34.44
CA LEU A 355 -6.90 -9.55 -33.87
C LEU A 355 -7.09 -11.07 -33.80
N ASN A 356 -6.28 -11.83 -34.57
CA ASN A 356 -6.38 -13.28 -34.54
C ASN A 356 -5.81 -13.85 -33.22
N PHE A 357 -6.23 -15.08 -32.90
CA PHE A 357 -5.91 -15.70 -31.62
C PHE A 357 -4.40 -15.86 -31.38
N HIS A 358 -3.64 -16.23 -32.42
CA HIS A 358 -2.19 -16.37 -32.30
C HIS A 358 -1.55 -15.06 -31.88
N ASP A 359 -1.90 -13.95 -32.54
CA ASP A 359 -1.37 -12.63 -32.21
C ASP A 359 -1.80 -12.18 -30.81
N ALA A 360 -3.04 -12.44 -30.37
CA ALA A 360 -3.48 -12.13 -29.01
C ALA A 360 -2.67 -12.91 -27.96
N ARG A 361 -2.38 -14.19 -28.23
CA ARG A 361 -1.55 -15.03 -27.36
C ARG A 361 -0.11 -14.52 -27.32
N GLU A 362 0.50 -14.24 -28.47
CA GLU A 362 1.87 -13.71 -28.52
C GLU A 362 1.97 -12.33 -27.87
N ASN A 363 0.96 -11.47 -28.04
CA ASN A 363 0.86 -10.19 -27.34
C ASN A 363 0.85 -10.38 -25.83
N PHE A 364 0.08 -11.33 -25.30
CA PHE A 364 0.02 -11.63 -23.87
C PHE A 364 1.39 -12.03 -23.30
N TYR A 365 2.08 -13.00 -23.91
CA TYR A 365 3.40 -13.42 -23.41
C TYR A 365 4.47 -12.34 -23.60
N THR A 366 4.42 -11.58 -24.70
CA THR A 366 5.33 -10.45 -24.94
C THR A 366 5.12 -9.35 -23.90
N ALA A 367 3.85 -9.03 -23.58
CA ALA A 367 3.48 -8.09 -22.55
C ALA A 367 3.88 -8.56 -21.14
N ALA A 368 3.74 -9.85 -20.83
CA ALA A 368 4.21 -10.41 -19.56
C ALA A 368 5.73 -10.30 -19.42
N ARG A 369 6.48 -10.49 -20.51
CA ARG A 369 7.94 -10.40 -20.51
C ARG A 369 8.47 -8.97 -20.39
N TYR A 370 7.93 -8.05 -21.19
CA TYR A 370 8.48 -6.70 -21.37
C TYR A 370 7.61 -5.57 -20.81
N GLY A 371 6.49 -5.90 -20.17
CA GLY A 371 5.57 -4.94 -19.58
C GLY A 371 5.10 -3.89 -20.59
N LEU A 372 5.12 -2.64 -20.15
CA LEU A 372 4.74 -1.47 -20.95
C LEU A 372 5.66 -1.21 -22.17
N ASN A 373 6.86 -1.79 -22.19
CA ASN A 373 7.80 -1.64 -23.30
C ASN A 373 7.56 -2.64 -24.44
N ALA A 374 6.64 -3.59 -24.27
CA ALA A 374 6.32 -4.60 -25.26
C ALA A 374 5.96 -4.00 -26.63
N GLN A 375 6.44 -4.63 -27.70
CA GLN A 375 5.99 -4.37 -29.07
C GLN A 375 4.96 -5.42 -29.43
N VAL A 376 3.75 -4.99 -29.77
CA VAL A 376 2.58 -5.86 -29.91
C VAL A 376 1.81 -5.53 -31.19
N VAL A 377 0.94 -6.45 -31.60
CA VAL A 377 0.03 -6.25 -32.72
C VAL A 377 -1.28 -5.65 -32.20
N GLN A 378 -1.63 -4.45 -32.66
CA GLN A 378 -2.87 -3.80 -32.23
C GLN A 378 -4.12 -4.46 -32.84
N HIS A 379 -5.23 -4.38 -32.12
CA HIS A 379 -6.57 -4.63 -32.64
C HIS A 379 -6.95 -3.52 -33.63
N SER A 380 -7.09 -3.83 -34.92
CA SER A 380 -7.31 -2.81 -35.97
C SER A 380 -7.98 -3.36 -37.21
N GLU A 381 -8.95 -2.63 -37.75
CA GLU A 381 -9.56 -2.89 -39.07
C GLU A 381 -8.66 -2.48 -40.25
N ARG A 382 -7.60 -1.70 -39.98
CA ARG A 382 -6.57 -1.27 -40.94
C ARG A 382 -5.38 -2.25 -40.93
N PRO A 383 -4.46 -2.18 -41.94
CA PRO A 383 -3.35 -3.13 -42.07
C PRO A 383 -2.56 -3.29 -40.77
N ARG A 384 -2.20 -4.55 -40.49
CA ARG A 384 -1.47 -4.98 -39.29
C ARG A 384 -0.29 -4.05 -38.99
N ARG A 385 -0.30 -3.43 -37.83
CA ARG A 385 0.72 -2.49 -37.36
C ARG A 385 1.25 -2.96 -36.01
N GLU A 386 2.57 -3.04 -35.91
CA GLU A 386 3.25 -3.14 -34.61
C GLU A 386 3.18 -1.79 -33.89
N ILE A 387 2.82 -1.84 -32.62
CA ILE A 387 2.71 -0.68 -31.74
C ILE A 387 3.36 -0.99 -30.40
N ASN A 388 3.87 0.04 -29.73
CA ASN A 388 4.28 -0.09 -28.34
C ASN A 388 3.04 -0.23 -27.43
N MET A 389 3.12 -1.10 -26.42
CA MET A 389 2.01 -1.37 -25.51
C MET A 389 1.48 -0.11 -24.82
N SER A 390 2.34 0.81 -24.34
CA SER A 390 1.87 2.06 -23.74
C SER A 390 1.08 2.91 -24.72
N ALA A 391 1.54 3.02 -25.97
CA ALA A 391 0.83 3.77 -27.00
C ALA A 391 -0.53 3.11 -27.32
N TRP A 392 -0.59 1.78 -27.42
CA TRP A 392 -1.85 1.08 -27.64
C TRP A 392 -2.85 1.31 -26.48
N ILE A 393 -2.37 1.24 -25.24
CA ILE A 393 -3.20 1.51 -24.07
C ILE A 393 -3.73 2.93 -24.10
N LEU A 394 -2.87 3.94 -24.28
CA LEU A 394 -3.26 5.35 -24.18
C LEU A 394 -4.08 5.85 -25.37
N GLU A 395 -3.69 5.47 -26.59
CA GLU A 395 -4.28 6.01 -27.82
C GLU A 395 -5.60 5.30 -28.19
N ASP A 396 -5.70 3.99 -27.97
CA ASP A 396 -6.84 3.19 -28.42
C ASP A 396 -7.68 2.64 -27.26
N LEU A 397 -7.04 1.98 -26.28
CA LEU A 397 -7.78 1.23 -25.26
C LEU A 397 -8.35 2.10 -24.13
N MET A 398 -7.70 3.22 -23.77
CA MET A 398 -8.21 4.17 -22.79
C MET A 398 -9.52 4.83 -23.28
N PRO A 399 -9.59 5.38 -24.52
CA PRO A 399 -10.87 5.85 -25.08
C PRO A 399 -11.93 4.76 -25.14
N LEU A 400 -11.55 3.54 -25.56
CA LEU A 400 -12.47 2.39 -25.62
C LEU A 400 -13.02 2.04 -24.23
N ALA A 401 -12.16 1.99 -23.22
CA ALA A 401 -12.54 1.66 -21.86
C ALA A 401 -13.48 2.70 -21.27
N ARG A 402 -13.22 3.99 -21.50
CA ARG A 402 -14.11 5.09 -21.11
C ARG A 402 -15.50 4.95 -21.73
N LEU A 403 -15.59 4.61 -23.02
CA LEU A 403 -16.87 4.37 -23.69
C LEU A 403 -17.62 3.18 -23.07
N GLY A 404 -16.91 2.09 -22.78
CA GLY A 404 -17.49 0.92 -22.14
C GLY A 404 -18.01 1.19 -20.74
N LEU A 405 -17.26 1.93 -19.91
CA LEU A 405 -17.71 2.30 -18.57
C LEU A 405 -18.89 3.26 -18.60
N ALA A 406 -18.91 4.22 -19.52
CA ALA A 406 -20.04 5.13 -19.66
C ALA A 406 -21.34 4.39 -20.04
N ASP A 407 -21.25 3.35 -20.87
CA ASP A 407 -22.39 2.50 -21.24
C ASP A 407 -22.88 1.60 -20.09
N LEU A 408 -22.04 1.34 -19.08
CA LEU A 408 -22.42 0.66 -17.83
C LEU A 408 -23.04 1.62 -16.80
N ASP A 409 -23.39 2.85 -17.21
CA ASP A 409 -23.88 3.92 -16.34
C ASP A 409 -22.92 4.23 -15.18
N ILE A 410 -21.60 4.15 -15.43
CA ILE A 410 -20.57 4.60 -14.48
C ILE A 410 -20.44 6.13 -14.59
N PRO A 411 -20.52 6.85 -13.45
CA PRO A 411 -20.34 8.31 -13.41
C PRO A 411 -18.99 8.78 -13.96
N GLY A 412 -18.95 9.97 -14.54
CA GLY A 412 -17.73 10.53 -15.12
C GLY A 412 -16.58 10.70 -14.12
N ASP A 413 -16.88 11.10 -12.88
CA ASP A 413 -15.90 11.22 -11.79
C ASP A 413 -15.24 9.88 -11.47
N GLU A 414 -16.01 8.79 -11.39
CA GLU A 414 -15.49 7.43 -11.20
C GLU A 414 -14.62 6.96 -12.36
N ILE A 415 -15.03 7.25 -13.59
CA ILE A 415 -14.25 6.92 -14.79
C ILE A 415 -12.92 7.68 -14.79
N ASP A 416 -12.98 8.99 -14.54
CA ASP A 416 -11.82 9.87 -14.54
C ASP A 416 -10.82 9.47 -13.45
N GLU A 417 -11.30 9.13 -12.26
CA GLU A 417 -10.46 8.70 -11.15
C GLU A 417 -9.74 7.38 -11.46
N TYR A 418 -10.47 6.30 -11.75
CA TYR A 418 -9.88 4.97 -11.85
C TYR A 418 -9.15 4.73 -13.18
N LEU A 419 -9.67 5.22 -14.31
CA LEU A 419 -8.90 5.18 -15.57
C LEU A 419 -7.74 6.18 -15.54
N GLY A 420 -7.87 7.30 -14.83
CA GLY A 420 -6.78 8.27 -14.64
C GLY A 420 -5.57 7.66 -13.95
N ILE A 421 -5.77 6.77 -12.97
CA ILE A 421 -4.69 6.01 -12.33
C ILE A 421 -3.94 5.15 -13.36
N VAL A 422 -4.67 4.39 -14.19
CA VAL A 422 -4.05 3.54 -15.21
C VAL A 422 -3.35 4.39 -16.27
N ALA A 423 -3.97 5.46 -16.75
CA ALA A 423 -3.39 6.38 -17.72
C ALA A 423 -2.08 6.99 -17.18
N ALA A 424 -2.10 7.57 -15.98
CA ALA A 424 -0.90 8.16 -15.36
C ALA A 424 0.20 7.11 -15.14
N ARG A 425 -0.15 5.88 -14.76
CA ARG A 425 0.79 4.77 -14.61
C ARG A 425 1.50 4.46 -15.94
N VAL A 426 0.74 4.41 -17.03
CA VAL A 426 1.23 4.08 -18.37
C VAL A 426 2.03 5.24 -18.98
N GLU A 427 1.54 6.47 -18.86
CA GLU A 427 2.21 7.70 -19.33
C GLU A 427 3.59 7.88 -18.69
N ASN A 428 3.69 7.61 -17.39
CA ASN A 428 4.95 7.72 -16.65
C ASN A 428 5.84 6.47 -16.75
N GLY A 429 5.36 5.40 -17.40
CA GLY A 429 6.08 4.12 -17.49
C GLY A 429 6.34 3.48 -16.12
N GLN A 430 5.47 3.70 -15.14
CA GLN A 430 5.73 3.43 -13.72
C GLN A 430 4.67 2.48 -13.13
N ASN A 431 4.75 1.19 -13.45
CA ASN A 431 4.01 0.12 -12.75
C ASN A 431 4.83 -0.43 -11.55
N GLY A 432 4.29 -1.45 -10.88
CA GLY A 432 4.93 -2.07 -9.71
C GLY A 432 6.27 -2.71 -10.04
N ALA A 433 6.38 -3.41 -11.17
CA ALA A 433 7.64 -4.00 -11.63
C ALA A 433 8.71 -2.95 -11.92
N ALA A 434 8.35 -1.89 -12.65
CA ALA A 434 9.22 -0.76 -12.95
C ALA A 434 9.69 -0.06 -11.67
N TRP A 435 8.82 0.07 -10.65
CA TRP A 435 9.19 0.65 -9.36
C TRP A 435 10.25 -0.19 -8.67
N GLN A 436 10.03 -1.50 -8.56
CA GLN A 436 10.95 -2.42 -7.88
C GLN A 436 12.33 -2.41 -8.56
N ARG A 437 12.36 -2.50 -9.89
CA ARG A 437 13.61 -2.44 -10.68
C ARG A 437 14.33 -1.10 -10.47
N ARG A 438 13.61 0.02 -10.59
CA ARG A 438 14.18 1.37 -10.41
C ARG A 438 14.73 1.56 -9.00
N TRP A 439 14.00 1.14 -7.98
CA TRP A 439 14.46 1.20 -6.59
C TRP A 439 15.77 0.44 -6.42
N LYS A 440 15.85 -0.79 -6.96
CA LYS A 440 17.04 -1.64 -6.88
C LYS A 440 18.24 -1.02 -7.59
N THR A 441 18.04 -0.42 -8.76
CA THR A 441 19.09 0.30 -9.49
C THR A 441 19.60 1.53 -8.73
N LEU A 442 18.72 2.33 -8.15
CA LEU A 442 19.09 3.59 -7.50
C LEU A 442 19.75 3.39 -6.13
N ASN A 443 19.28 2.43 -5.33
CA ASN A 443 19.67 2.32 -3.93
C ASN A 443 20.79 1.31 -3.69
N GLN A 444 21.10 0.43 -4.66
CA GLN A 444 22.01 -0.72 -4.49
C GLN A 444 21.71 -1.60 -3.24
N GLY A 445 20.57 -1.39 -2.58
CA GLY A 445 20.17 -2.02 -1.32
C GLY A 445 19.76 -3.48 -1.50
N SER A 446 19.56 -4.18 -0.39
CA SER A 446 19.11 -5.58 -0.43
C SER A 446 17.66 -5.68 -0.92
N LEU A 447 17.24 -6.86 -1.43
CA LEU A 447 15.82 -7.08 -1.75
C LEU A 447 14.94 -6.99 -0.49
N GLN A 448 15.49 -7.31 0.68
CA GLN A 448 14.83 -7.14 1.96
C GLN A 448 14.51 -5.67 2.26
N ASP A 449 15.47 -4.77 2.04
CA ASP A 449 15.25 -3.33 2.21
C ASP A 449 14.20 -2.80 1.22
N MET A 450 14.23 -3.28 -0.03
CA MET A 450 13.23 -2.94 -1.04
C MET A 450 11.82 -3.36 -0.59
N VAL A 451 11.65 -4.60 -0.11
CA VAL A 451 10.35 -5.11 0.34
C VAL A 451 9.83 -4.32 1.53
N ARG A 452 10.70 -3.97 2.50
CA ARG A 452 10.30 -3.12 3.63
C ARG A 452 9.81 -1.76 3.15
N VAL A 453 10.58 -1.07 2.28
CA VAL A 453 10.17 0.23 1.74
C VAL A 453 8.88 0.12 0.92
N TYR A 454 8.73 -0.95 0.14
CA TYR A 454 7.53 -1.19 -0.64
C TYR A 454 6.30 -1.36 0.26
N GLN A 455 6.41 -2.17 1.32
CA GLN A 455 5.34 -2.33 2.30
C GLN A 455 5.01 -1.03 3.05
N GLU A 456 6.02 -0.25 3.44
CA GLU A 456 5.84 1.06 4.07
C GLU A 456 5.10 2.03 3.14
N LEU A 457 5.44 2.05 1.84
CA LEU A 457 4.75 2.86 0.84
C LEU A 457 3.31 2.40 0.60
N GLN A 458 3.02 1.09 0.66
CA GLN A 458 1.64 0.59 0.60
C GLN A 458 0.82 1.13 1.77
N ALA A 459 1.34 1.04 2.99
CA ALA A 459 0.67 1.58 4.17
C ALA A 459 0.47 3.10 4.06
N LEU A 460 1.48 3.83 3.57
CA LEU A 460 1.39 5.28 3.39
C LEU A 460 0.34 5.67 2.33
N CYS A 461 0.29 4.97 1.20
CA CYS A 461 -0.70 5.20 0.16
C CYS A 461 -2.13 5.00 0.68
N GLU A 462 -2.38 4.00 1.51
CA GLU A 462 -3.69 3.78 2.15
C GLU A 462 -4.06 4.92 3.10
N VAL A 463 -3.11 5.40 3.91
CA VAL A 463 -3.31 6.58 4.76
C VAL A 463 -3.62 7.83 3.93
N MET A 464 -2.87 8.04 2.85
CA MET A 464 -3.11 9.16 1.94
C MET A 464 -4.46 9.05 1.21
N ALA A 465 -4.85 7.85 0.78
CA ALA A 465 -6.15 7.61 0.15
C ALA A 465 -7.30 7.92 1.12
N LYS A 466 -7.15 7.54 2.40
CA LYS A 466 -8.12 7.87 3.47
C LYS A 466 -8.20 9.37 3.75
N LEU A 467 -7.08 10.08 3.68
CA LEU A 467 -7.08 11.54 3.80
C LEU A 467 -7.69 12.23 2.58
N ALA A 468 -7.58 11.62 1.40
CA ALA A 468 -8.14 12.14 0.15
C ALA A 468 -9.65 11.84 -0.01
N SER A 469 -10.17 10.78 0.63
CA SER A 469 -11.59 10.40 0.53
C SER A 469 -12.55 11.25 1.40
N ALA A 470 -12.03 12.26 2.09
CA ALA A 470 -12.83 13.22 2.85
C ALA A 470 -13.55 14.23 1.92
N ASP A 471 -14.53 13.79 1.13
CA ASP A 471 -15.59 14.52 0.39
C ASP A 471 -15.24 15.83 -0.36
N ALA A 472 -13.97 16.19 -0.48
CA ALA A 472 -13.48 17.36 -1.19
C ALA A 472 -12.29 16.93 -2.04
N GLU A 473 -12.40 17.09 -3.37
CA GLU A 473 -11.21 17.11 -4.21
C GLU A 473 -10.25 18.14 -3.61
N PRO A 474 -9.01 17.75 -3.27
CA PRO A 474 -8.07 18.69 -2.72
C PRO A 474 -7.80 19.75 -3.78
N GLU A 475 -8.05 21.01 -3.47
CA GLU A 475 -7.69 22.12 -4.35
C GLU A 475 -6.17 22.22 -4.55
N ARG A 476 -5.37 21.44 -3.79
CA ARG A 476 -3.91 21.50 -3.75
C ARG A 476 -3.26 20.12 -3.79
N SER A 477 -2.19 20.00 -4.58
CA SER A 477 -1.28 18.85 -4.54
C SER A 477 -0.45 18.85 -3.25
N LEU A 478 -0.13 17.65 -2.73
CA LEU A 478 0.68 17.47 -1.51
C LEU A 478 2.05 16.89 -1.83
N ILE A 479 3.11 17.48 -1.26
CA ILE A 479 4.44 16.86 -1.17
C ILE A 479 4.67 16.49 0.29
N LEU A 480 4.75 15.19 0.59
CA LEU A 480 5.04 14.69 1.92
C LEU A 480 6.52 14.30 2.04
N PHE A 481 7.20 14.83 3.04
CA PHE A 481 8.58 14.49 3.36
C PHE A 481 8.67 13.84 4.75
N VAL A 482 9.10 12.58 4.80
CA VAL A 482 9.39 11.87 6.04
C VAL A 482 10.91 11.68 6.12
N GLY A 483 11.56 12.47 6.97
CA GLY A 483 13.03 12.53 7.03
C GLY A 483 13.68 11.33 7.72
N ASN A 484 13.50 11.20 9.04
CA ASN A 484 14.17 10.16 9.83
C ASN A 484 13.33 8.88 9.93
N VAL A 485 13.14 8.20 8.80
CA VAL A 485 12.31 6.98 8.70
C VAL A 485 12.73 5.92 9.73
N ALA A 486 14.03 5.74 9.95
CA ALA A 486 14.56 4.76 10.90
C ALA A 486 14.19 5.04 12.37
N ALA A 487 14.16 6.32 12.77
CA ALA A 487 13.72 6.72 14.11
C ALA A 487 12.19 6.70 14.24
N ALA A 488 11.49 7.16 13.20
CA ALA A 488 10.02 7.13 13.13
C ALA A 488 9.47 5.70 13.28
N ALA A 489 10.11 4.71 12.64
CA ALA A 489 9.75 3.29 12.77
C ALA A 489 9.86 2.74 14.22
N GLN A 490 10.59 3.43 15.10
CA GLN A 490 10.72 3.08 16.52
C GLN A 490 9.92 4.01 17.43
N GLY A 491 9.12 4.93 16.87
CA GLY A 491 8.35 5.91 17.64
C GLY A 491 9.21 6.96 18.34
N VAL A 492 10.44 7.22 17.86
CA VAL A 492 11.36 8.19 18.46
C VAL A 492 11.79 9.26 17.45
N ARG A 493 12.19 10.43 17.94
CA ARG A 493 12.65 11.56 17.10
C ARG A 493 13.98 11.28 16.40
N SER A 494 14.91 10.65 17.11
CA SER A 494 16.26 10.32 16.61
C SER A 494 16.81 9.11 17.35
N LEU A 495 17.56 8.27 16.64
CA LEU A 495 18.35 7.21 17.26
C LEU A 495 19.64 7.77 17.86
N GLN A 496 20.23 7.03 18.81
CA GLN A 496 21.47 7.44 19.46
C GLN A 496 22.59 7.70 18.44
N GLY A 497 23.18 8.91 18.48
CA GLY A 497 24.27 9.32 17.60
C GLY A 497 23.84 9.85 16.23
N GLN A 498 22.54 9.89 15.92
CA GLN A 498 22.04 10.56 14.71
C GLN A 498 22.04 12.09 14.87
N MET A 499 22.12 12.80 13.74
CA MET A 499 21.84 14.24 13.69
C MET A 499 20.36 14.51 14.00
N ASP A 500 20.04 15.71 14.46
CA ASP A 500 18.65 16.15 14.66
C ASP A 500 18.03 16.61 13.34
N PHE A 501 17.12 15.80 12.77
CA PHE A 501 16.50 16.06 11.47
C PHE A 501 15.61 17.31 11.45
N ASN A 502 15.23 17.85 12.61
CA ASN A 502 14.55 19.14 12.69
C ASN A 502 15.50 20.32 12.39
N ARG A 503 16.82 20.07 12.33
CA ARG A 503 17.89 21.10 12.25
C ARG A 503 18.98 20.78 11.21
N ILE A 504 18.73 19.92 10.22
CA ILE A 504 19.72 19.53 9.19
C ILE A 504 19.65 20.35 7.88
N TRP A 505 18.79 21.36 7.80
CA TRP A 505 18.42 21.98 6.53
C TRP A 505 19.44 22.99 5.99
N ARG A 506 20.55 23.19 6.70
CA ARG A 506 21.75 23.89 6.22
C ARG A 506 23.00 23.18 6.74
N GLY A 507 23.99 23.01 5.88
CA GLY A 507 25.28 22.40 6.23
C GLY A 507 25.94 21.73 5.02
N GLU A 508 27.20 21.32 5.20
CA GLU A 508 28.03 20.76 4.12
C GLU A 508 28.43 19.28 4.35
N HIS A 509 27.94 18.64 5.42
CA HIS A 509 28.40 17.33 5.86
C HIS A 509 27.25 16.41 6.32
N GLY A 510 27.42 15.10 6.13
CA GLY A 510 26.46 14.09 6.60
C GLY A 510 25.07 14.26 5.96
N MET A 511 24.02 14.17 6.77
CA MET A 511 22.63 14.26 6.31
C MET A 511 22.24 15.65 5.76
N THR A 512 23.02 16.69 6.05
CA THR A 512 22.76 18.05 5.53
C THR A 512 22.93 18.14 4.01
N VAL A 513 23.79 17.30 3.42
CA VAL A 513 23.95 17.22 1.95
C VAL A 513 22.69 16.67 1.29
N LEU A 514 22.08 15.64 1.88
CA LEU A 514 20.81 15.09 1.40
C LEU A 514 19.66 16.09 1.58
N ALA A 515 19.62 16.79 2.72
CA ALA A 515 18.63 17.86 2.93
C ALA A 515 18.75 18.96 1.87
N SER A 516 19.99 19.33 1.47
CA SER A 516 20.20 20.28 0.37
C SER A 516 19.62 19.79 -0.96
N GLN A 517 19.79 18.50 -1.29
CA GLN A 517 19.21 17.93 -2.52
C GLN A 517 17.68 17.94 -2.51
N VAL A 518 17.07 17.73 -1.34
CA VAL A 518 15.61 17.87 -1.16
C VAL A 518 15.19 19.32 -1.43
N LEU A 519 15.91 20.30 -0.86
CA LEU A 519 15.64 21.72 -1.09
C LEU A 519 15.82 22.11 -2.56
N ASP A 520 16.85 21.60 -3.24
CA ASP A 520 17.07 21.83 -4.67
C ASP A 520 15.90 21.31 -5.51
N ARG A 521 15.32 20.17 -5.12
CA ARG A 521 14.14 19.62 -5.78
C ARG A 521 12.89 20.44 -5.50
N LEU A 522 12.70 20.88 -4.26
CA LEU A 522 11.59 21.75 -3.87
C LEU A 522 11.65 23.11 -4.59
N ALA A 523 12.84 23.66 -4.81
CA ALA A 523 13.05 24.91 -5.52
C ALA A 523 12.64 24.86 -7.00
N GLN A 524 12.48 23.67 -7.58
CA GLN A 524 12.01 23.47 -8.95
C GLN A 524 10.46 23.43 -9.06
N ILE A 525 9.76 23.56 -7.93
CA ILE A 525 8.32 23.44 -7.82
C ILE A 525 7.77 24.77 -7.32
N GLU A 526 6.65 25.22 -7.88
CA GLU A 526 5.93 26.38 -7.36
C GLU A 526 5.19 25.97 -6.07
N LEU A 527 5.87 26.12 -4.93
CA LEU A 527 5.31 25.77 -3.64
C LEU A 527 4.27 26.80 -3.18
N PHE A 528 3.08 26.32 -2.85
CA PHE A 528 1.98 27.15 -2.34
C PHE A 528 2.19 27.57 -0.88
N ALA A 529 2.49 26.59 -0.01
CA ALA A 529 2.80 26.77 1.41
C ALA A 529 3.58 25.56 1.91
N ALA A 530 4.32 25.72 3.02
CA ALA A 530 5.01 24.62 3.68
C ALA A 530 4.61 24.50 5.16
N LEU A 531 4.31 23.27 5.58
CA LEU A 531 3.94 22.93 6.95
C LEU A 531 4.94 21.93 7.51
N ASP A 532 5.56 22.28 8.63
CA ASP A 532 6.51 21.44 9.37
C ASP A 532 5.86 20.99 10.70
N ILE A 533 5.68 19.69 10.91
CA ILE A 533 4.84 19.14 12.00
C ILE A 533 5.73 18.48 13.05
N HIS A 534 5.75 19.01 14.26
CA HIS A 534 6.58 18.54 15.38
C HIS A 534 5.70 18.02 16.51
N ASN A 535 6.24 17.07 17.28
CA ASN A 535 5.63 16.63 18.54
C ASN A 535 6.12 17.53 19.67
N ASN A 536 5.20 17.92 20.54
CA ASN A 536 5.45 18.86 21.61
C ASN A 536 5.96 18.15 22.86
N THR A 537 6.94 18.77 23.52
CA THR A 537 7.52 18.27 24.76
C THR A 537 6.90 18.93 25.97
N GLY A 538 6.48 18.12 26.95
CA GLY A 538 5.88 18.60 28.19
C GLY A 538 4.46 19.15 28.00
N ARG A 539 3.87 19.69 29.06
CA ARG A 539 2.48 20.19 29.02
C ARG A 539 2.38 21.58 28.39
N ASN A 540 2.42 21.64 27.07
CA ASN A 540 2.16 22.86 26.31
C ASN A 540 0.81 22.80 25.60
N PRO A 541 0.17 23.94 25.34
CA PRO A 541 -0.92 24.01 24.37
C PRO A 541 -0.40 23.74 22.94
N HIS A 542 -1.30 23.54 21.98
CA HIS A 542 -0.95 23.65 20.57
C HIS A 542 -0.53 25.08 20.23
N TYR A 543 0.59 25.25 19.54
CA TYR A 543 1.08 26.54 19.07
C TYR A 543 1.85 26.41 17.76
N THR A 544 2.03 27.53 17.09
CA THR A 544 2.82 27.64 15.86
C THR A 544 4.17 28.30 16.16
N VAL A 545 5.24 27.80 15.56
CA VAL A 545 6.55 28.45 15.56
C VAL A 545 6.72 29.18 14.24
N LEU A 546 7.02 30.48 14.32
CA LEU A 546 7.25 31.37 13.19
C LEU A 546 8.70 31.82 13.19
N THR A 547 9.30 31.91 12.00
CA THR A 547 10.66 32.45 11.83
C THR A 547 10.66 33.82 11.16
N GLN A 548 9.49 34.26 10.68
CA GLN A 548 9.22 35.62 10.21
C GLN A 548 7.74 35.98 10.46
N ILE A 549 7.47 37.26 10.65
CA ILE A 549 6.11 37.79 10.77
C ILE A 549 5.73 38.48 9.46
N ASN A 550 4.78 37.90 8.73
CA ASN A 550 4.08 38.56 7.64
C ASN A 550 2.63 38.05 7.59
N SER A 551 1.77 38.72 6.83
CA SER A 551 0.33 38.42 6.81
C SER A 551 0.02 36.97 6.39
N ALA A 552 0.85 36.38 5.51
CA ALA A 552 0.68 35.01 5.03
C ALA A 552 1.07 33.98 6.10
N THR A 553 2.21 34.15 6.78
CA THR A 553 2.63 33.24 7.86
C THR A 553 1.71 33.33 9.07
N VAL A 554 1.18 34.52 9.36
CA VAL A 554 0.16 34.73 10.40
C VAL A 554 -1.15 34.02 10.04
N GLY A 555 -1.63 34.18 8.80
CA GLY A 555 -2.84 33.50 8.33
C GLY A 555 -2.73 31.98 8.42
N LEU A 556 -1.58 31.41 8.02
CA LEU A 556 -1.32 29.98 8.14
C LEU A 556 -1.24 29.51 9.60
N ALA A 557 -0.65 30.30 10.50
CA ALA A 557 -0.58 29.98 11.92
C ALA A 557 -1.97 29.85 12.56
N LEU A 558 -2.87 30.77 12.23
CA LEU A 558 -4.24 30.82 12.77
C LEU A 558 -5.10 29.62 12.36
N LEU A 559 -4.76 28.92 11.27
CA LEU A 559 -5.40 27.64 10.93
C LEU A 559 -5.18 26.58 12.02
N PHE A 560 -4.06 26.67 12.74
CA PHE A 560 -3.67 25.72 13.77
C PHE A 560 -3.91 26.23 15.19
N SER A 561 -3.47 27.44 15.54
CA SER A 561 -3.57 27.99 16.90
C SER A 561 -3.51 29.51 16.92
N GLU A 562 -4.18 30.12 17.89
CA GLU A 562 -4.01 31.54 18.22
C GLU A 562 -2.67 31.81 18.93
N LYS A 563 -1.98 30.80 19.45
CA LYS A 563 -0.68 30.97 20.12
C LYS A 563 0.44 30.76 19.12
N ALA A 564 1.38 31.69 19.08
CA ALA A 564 2.57 31.59 18.25
C ALA A 564 3.84 32.01 18.99
N VAL A 565 4.97 31.43 18.59
CA VAL A 565 6.31 31.77 19.08
C VAL A 565 7.18 32.20 17.91
N LEU A 566 7.70 33.41 17.95
CA LEU A 566 8.70 33.92 17.03
C LEU A 566 10.10 33.45 17.46
N VAL A 567 10.81 32.79 16.54
CA VAL A 567 12.16 32.24 16.75
C VAL A 567 13.13 32.75 15.68
N GLU A 568 14.19 33.44 16.12
CA GLU A 568 15.23 33.97 15.23
C GLU A 568 16.29 32.94 14.83
N GLU A 569 16.58 31.95 15.70
CA GLU A 569 17.64 30.95 15.49
C GLU A 569 17.19 29.55 15.98
N PRO A 570 17.67 28.44 15.37
CA PRO A 570 18.73 28.37 14.38
C PRO A 570 18.23 28.54 12.94
N ASP A 571 19.12 28.96 12.05
CA ASP A 571 18.86 29.04 10.60
C ASP A 571 18.77 27.68 9.88
N THR A 572 19.03 26.58 10.59
CA THR A 572 19.09 25.21 10.07
C THR A 572 17.76 24.44 10.09
N VAL A 573 16.65 25.10 10.45
CA VAL A 573 15.30 24.50 10.46
C VAL A 573 14.64 24.54 9.08
N LEU A 574 13.75 23.58 8.79
CA LEU A 574 13.06 23.47 7.50
C LEU A 574 12.34 24.76 7.12
N THR A 575 11.54 25.29 8.04
CA THR A 575 10.74 26.52 7.85
C THR A 575 11.57 27.69 7.34
N ARG A 576 12.79 27.88 7.84
CA ARG A 576 13.73 28.90 7.33
C ARG A 576 14.32 28.56 5.98
N ALA A 577 14.65 27.28 5.74
CA ALA A 577 15.22 26.85 4.49
C ALA A 577 14.24 27.01 3.30
N VAL A 578 12.93 26.81 3.53
CA VAL A 578 11.90 26.92 2.49
C VAL A 578 11.21 28.29 2.41
N GLN A 579 11.50 29.19 3.34
CA GLN A 579 10.85 30.51 3.43
C GLN A 579 11.04 31.41 2.21
N GLN A 580 12.14 31.20 1.48
CA GLN A 580 12.42 31.89 0.23
C GLN A 580 11.54 31.41 -0.94
N PHE A 581 10.91 30.24 -0.80
CA PHE A 581 10.07 29.64 -1.84
C PHE A 581 8.57 29.88 -1.59
N CYS A 582 8.13 29.81 -0.33
CA CYS A 582 6.71 29.94 0.03
C CYS A 582 6.50 30.36 1.50
N PRO A 583 5.28 30.82 1.86
CA PRO A 583 4.88 30.99 3.25
C PRO A 583 4.98 29.65 4.00
N SER A 584 5.60 29.65 5.17
CA SER A 584 5.83 28.42 5.92
C SER A 584 5.65 28.61 7.43
N THR A 585 5.22 27.54 8.08
CA THR A 585 5.00 27.49 9.53
C THR A 585 5.42 26.13 10.08
N THR A 586 6.03 26.13 11.26
CA THR A 586 6.18 24.91 12.06
C THR A 586 5.03 24.85 13.08
N VAL A 587 4.43 23.69 13.30
CA VAL A 587 3.38 23.47 14.30
C VAL A 587 3.84 22.46 15.34
N GLU A 588 3.56 22.75 16.60
CA GLU A 588 3.87 21.88 17.74
C GLU A 588 2.58 21.22 18.20
N VAL A 589 2.37 20.00 17.70
CA VAL A 589 1.23 19.14 18.00
C VAL A 589 1.55 18.35 19.26
N GLY A 590 0.59 18.06 20.12
CA GLY A 590 0.83 17.46 21.44
C GLY A 590 1.61 16.13 21.46
N PRO A 591 1.65 15.44 22.61
CA PRO A 591 2.50 14.26 22.77
C PRO A 591 2.13 13.11 21.82
N VAL A 592 3.14 12.30 21.47
CA VAL A 592 2.96 11.10 20.64
C VAL A 592 1.93 10.16 21.26
N GLY A 593 1.00 9.67 20.43
CA GLY A 593 -0.06 8.75 20.86
C GLY A 593 -1.30 9.42 21.45
N ASP A 594 -1.37 10.75 21.49
CA ASP A 594 -2.60 11.47 21.87
C ASP A 594 -3.60 11.56 20.69
N PRO A 595 -4.81 10.95 20.80
CA PRO A 595 -5.81 10.99 19.74
C PRO A 595 -6.30 12.41 19.41
N GLN A 596 -6.30 13.34 20.38
CA GLN A 596 -6.75 14.71 20.13
C GLN A 596 -5.75 15.48 19.27
N SER A 597 -4.46 15.31 19.55
CA SER A 597 -3.37 15.84 18.73
C SER A 597 -3.42 15.28 17.31
N ALA A 598 -3.61 13.97 17.14
CA ALA A 598 -3.75 13.35 15.83
C ALA A 598 -4.94 13.93 15.04
N ALA A 599 -6.12 14.03 15.66
CA ALA A 599 -7.31 14.62 15.04
C ALA A 599 -7.10 16.08 14.64
N ARG A 600 -6.38 16.86 15.47
CA ARG A 600 -6.05 18.25 15.16
C ARG A 600 -5.11 18.36 13.96
N THR A 601 -4.12 17.48 13.86
CA THR A 601 -3.22 17.42 12.69
C THR A 601 -3.96 17.07 11.42
N VAL A 602 -4.85 16.07 11.46
CA VAL A 602 -5.68 15.71 10.30
C VAL A 602 -6.51 16.90 9.84
N SER A 603 -7.21 17.56 10.76
CA SER A 603 -8.00 18.77 10.43
C SER A 603 -7.16 19.90 9.86
N LEU A 604 -5.91 20.08 10.33
CA LEU A 604 -4.99 21.06 9.75
C LEU A 604 -4.61 20.70 8.31
N LEU A 605 -4.30 19.43 8.05
CA LEU A 605 -3.95 18.94 6.71
C LEU A 605 -5.14 19.10 5.75
N GLU A 606 -6.35 18.75 6.17
CA GLU A 606 -7.58 18.96 5.41
C GLU A 606 -7.78 20.44 5.01
N HIS A 607 -7.55 21.37 5.94
CA HIS A 607 -7.59 22.79 5.61
C HIS A 607 -6.54 23.16 4.57
N TYR A 608 -5.28 22.75 4.74
CA TYR A 608 -4.22 23.05 3.78
C TYR A 608 -4.54 22.53 2.36
N LEU A 609 -5.13 21.34 2.28
CA LEU A 609 -5.51 20.70 1.02
C LEU A 609 -6.69 21.41 0.32
N THR A 610 -7.51 22.14 1.07
CA THR A 610 -8.71 22.84 0.56
C THR A 610 -8.53 24.35 0.40
N LEU A 611 -7.34 24.90 0.71
CA LEU A 611 -7.08 26.34 0.59
C LEU A 611 -7.00 26.80 -0.86
N GLY A 612 -7.97 27.62 -1.29
CA GLY A 612 -7.93 28.32 -2.59
C GLY A 612 -6.93 29.47 -2.69
N GLN A 613 -6.40 29.96 -1.57
CA GLN A 613 -5.31 30.95 -1.50
C GLN A 613 -4.69 30.93 -0.10
N VAL A 614 -3.44 31.38 0.04
CA VAL A 614 -2.79 31.46 1.35
C VAL A 614 -3.52 32.53 2.18
N PRO A 615 -4.11 32.18 3.33
CA PRO A 615 -4.84 33.13 4.16
C PRO A 615 -3.93 34.28 4.60
N GLN A 616 -4.50 35.47 4.68
CA GLN A 616 -3.82 36.67 5.14
C GLN A 616 -4.51 37.11 6.43
N ALA A 617 -3.74 37.43 7.47
CA ALA A 617 -4.27 37.89 8.74
C ALA A 617 -3.33 38.92 9.41
N ASP A 618 -3.86 39.67 10.36
CA ASP A 618 -3.08 40.63 11.13
C ASP A 618 -2.39 39.93 12.31
N VAL A 619 -1.13 40.30 12.58
CA VAL A 619 -0.37 39.75 13.73
C VAL A 619 -1.10 39.98 15.06
N ALA A 620 -1.94 41.02 15.15
CA ALA A 620 -2.76 41.30 16.33
C ALA A 620 -3.76 40.18 16.68
N GLU A 621 -4.06 39.28 15.74
CA GLU A 621 -4.92 38.11 15.96
C GLU A 621 -4.18 36.97 16.69
N LEU A 622 -2.85 37.01 16.76
CA LEU A 622 -2.04 36.03 17.47
C LEU A 622 -1.69 36.49 18.89
N GLN A 623 -1.70 35.53 19.82
CA GLN A 623 -1.01 35.60 21.09
C GLN A 623 0.48 35.30 20.86
N MET A 624 1.19 36.29 20.32
CA MET A 624 2.58 36.17 19.92
C MET A 624 3.53 36.22 21.12
N HIS A 625 4.48 35.29 21.14
CA HIS A 625 5.58 35.27 22.10
C HIS A 625 6.90 35.35 21.35
N HIS A 626 7.88 36.04 21.91
CA HIS A 626 9.23 36.10 21.40
C HIS A 626 10.17 35.28 22.28
N ALA A 627 10.87 34.31 21.68
CA ALA A 627 11.85 33.50 22.40
C ALA A 627 13.11 34.30 22.72
N LEU A 628 13.38 34.53 24.02
CA LEU A 628 14.50 35.33 24.50
C LEU A 628 15.75 34.51 24.76
N ALA A 629 15.59 33.35 25.39
CA ALA A 629 16.72 32.53 25.81
C ALA A 629 16.34 31.05 26.02
N ARG A 630 17.35 30.17 26.00
CA ARG A 630 17.23 28.74 26.28
C ARG A 630 17.96 28.38 27.55
N VAL A 631 17.33 27.56 28.40
CA VAL A 631 17.89 27.13 29.68
C VAL A 631 18.44 25.72 29.53
N HIS A 632 19.71 25.53 29.87
CA HIS A 632 20.41 24.26 29.82
C HIS A 632 20.87 23.87 31.22
N ILE A 633 20.86 22.57 31.50
CA ILE A 633 21.53 21.99 32.67
C ILE A 633 22.98 21.74 32.29
N MET A 634 23.92 22.16 33.13
CA MET A 634 25.35 21.99 32.86
C MET A 634 25.73 20.50 32.80
N PRO A 635 26.67 20.11 31.92
CA PRO A 635 27.09 18.71 31.81
C PRO A 635 27.61 18.14 33.14
N GLY A 636 27.18 16.93 33.48
CA GLY A 636 27.60 16.21 34.69
C GLY A 636 26.90 16.62 35.99
N VAL A 637 25.93 17.55 35.93
CA VAL A 637 25.09 17.92 37.07
C VAL A 637 24.05 16.84 37.34
N SER A 638 23.97 16.36 38.58
CA SER A 638 22.90 15.46 39.01
C SER A 638 21.64 16.27 39.35
N TYR A 639 20.48 15.89 38.82
CA TYR A 639 19.25 16.67 39.04
C TYR A 639 17.97 15.84 39.19
N GLU A 640 17.00 16.45 39.86
CA GLU A 640 15.65 15.92 40.09
C GLU A 640 14.57 17.00 39.99
N PHE A 641 13.31 16.61 39.80
CA PHE A 641 12.17 17.51 39.82
C PHE A 641 11.31 17.32 41.08
N ALA A 642 11.06 18.39 41.83
CA ALA A 642 10.18 18.37 43.00
C ALA A 642 9.61 19.76 43.31
N ASP A 643 8.36 19.83 43.77
CA ASP A 643 7.73 21.07 44.25
C ASP A 643 7.92 21.30 45.75
N GLN A 644 8.21 20.23 46.50
CA GLN A 644 8.57 20.29 47.91
C GLN A 644 9.88 19.55 48.10
N VAL A 645 10.88 20.25 48.64
CA VAL A 645 12.24 19.71 48.80
C VAL A 645 12.47 19.30 50.25
N THR A 646 12.80 18.04 50.47
CA THR A 646 13.26 17.54 51.77
C THR A 646 14.77 17.75 51.94
N GLU A 647 15.27 17.80 53.19
CA GLU A 647 16.73 17.88 53.46
C GLU A 647 17.51 16.72 52.82
N SER A 648 16.91 15.53 52.76
CA SER A 648 17.51 14.37 52.11
C SER A 648 17.63 14.51 50.59
N GLU A 649 16.69 15.19 49.94
CA GLU A 649 16.76 15.43 48.50
C GLU A 649 17.77 16.52 48.18
N TYR A 650 17.75 17.62 48.95
CA TYR A 650 18.66 18.76 48.77
C TYR A 650 20.14 18.37 48.87
N SER A 651 20.45 17.36 49.67
CA SER A 651 21.80 16.80 49.82
C SER A 651 22.17 15.73 48.80
N LYS A 652 21.19 15.14 48.10
CA LYS A 652 21.39 14.04 47.15
C LYS A 652 21.66 14.51 45.72
N TYR A 653 21.04 15.61 45.29
CA TYR A 653 21.15 16.13 43.93
C TYR A 653 21.80 17.51 43.91
N ASP A 654 22.60 17.78 42.89
CA ASP A 654 23.25 19.08 42.68
C ASP A 654 22.25 20.21 42.38
N LEU A 655 21.14 19.84 41.74
CA LEU A 655 20.08 20.74 41.31
C LEU A 655 18.71 20.04 41.48
N ILE A 656 17.76 20.71 42.11
CA ILE A 656 16.36 20.26 42.16
C ILE A 656 15.51 21.32 41.48
N LEU A 657 14.87 20.98 40.38
CA LEU A 657 14.06 21.89 39.58
C LEU A 657 12.60 21.83 40.00
N THR A 658 11.90 22.97 40.00
CA THR A 658 10.48 23.03 40.37
C THR A 658 9.64 22.29 39.35
N ALA A 659 8.93 21.23 39.75
CA ALA A 659 8.17 20.38 38.83
C ALA A 659 6.94 21.10 38.24
N GLY A 660 6.27 21.90 39.08
CA GLY A 660 5.07 22.67 38.75
C GLY A 660 5.28 23.72 37.66
N MET A 661 6.54 24.07 37.34
CA MET A 661 6.87 24.95 36.21
C MET A 661 6.35 24.42 34.87
N GLU A 662 6.24 23.09 34.72
CA GLU A 662 5.68 22.48 33.51
C GLU A 662 4.20 22.86 33.30
N SER A 663 3.44 23.06 34.38
CA SER A 663 2.01 23.40 34.30
C SER A 663 1.72 24.85 33.92
N VAL A 664 2.73 25.72 34.01
CA VAL A 664 2.63 27.16 33.70
C VAL A 664 3.32 27.53 32.39
N ASN A 665 3.67 26.54 31.56
CA ASN A 665 4.06 26.79 30.17
C ASN A 665 3.01 27.69 29.48
N PHE A 666 3.46 28.68 28.70
CA PHE A 666 2.65 29.73 28.05
C PHE A 666 1.86 30.65 29.01
N HIS A 667 2.16 30.64 30.32
CA HIS A 667 1.57 31.57 31.28
C HIS A 667 2.63 32.52 31.85
N PRO A 668 2.33 33.82 32.04
CA PRO A 668 3.26 34.75 32.66
C PRO A 668 3.64 34.33 34.08
N VAL A 669 4.94 34.33 34.35
CA VAL A 669 5.53 34.04 35.65
C VAL A 669 6.20 35.30 36.19
N ALA A 670 5.95 35.61 37.46
CA ALA A 670 6.51 36.79 38.12
C ALA A 670 7.98 36.62 38.51
N ALA A 671 8.69 37.75 38.61
CA ALA A 671 10.01 37.77 39.22
C ALA A 671 9.94 37.26 40.67
N GLY A 672 10.97 36.52 41.08
CA GLY A 672 11.06 35.89 42.41
C GLY A 672 10.38 34.53 42.51
N MET A 673 9.69 34.05 41.47
CA MET A 673 9.19 32.66 41.48
C MET A 673 10.37 31.68 41.58
N GLU A 674 10.18 30.66 42.40
CA GLU A 674 11.12 29.55 42.57
C GLU A 674 11.21 28.75 41.27
N PHE A 675 12.42 28.63 40.75
CA PHE A 675 12.76 27.82 39.58
C PHE A 675 13.43 26.51 39.99
N GLY A 676 14.05 26.49 41.18
CA GLY A 676 14.64 25.31 41.76
C GLY A 676 15.53 25.62 42.95
N PHE A 677 16.31 24.64 43.35
CA PHE A 677 17.18 24.64 44.50
C PHE A 677 18.54 24.07 44.10
N THR A 678 19.61 24.63 44.63
CA THR A 678 20.96 24.12 44.38
C THR A 678 21.88 24.40 45.56
N HIS A 679 22.72 23.43 45.90
CA HIS A 679 23.80 23.60 46.87
C HIS A 679 25.16 23.89 46.21
N LYS A 680 25.20 23.92 44.87
CA LYS A 680 26.37 24.31 44.06
C LYS A 680 26.18 25.73 43.52
N PRO A 681 27.26 26.43 43.14
CA PRO A 681 27.13 27.74 42.49
C PRO A 681 26.24 27.65 41.23
N LEU A 682 25.30 28.57 41.07
CA LEU A 682 24.34 28.58 39.94
C LEU A 682 25.01 28.42 38.56
N ALA A 683 26.14 29.11 38.33
CA ALA A 683 26.89 29.03 37.08
C ALA A 683 27.52 27.65 36.80
N GLN A 684 27.53 26.74 37.77
CA GLN A 684 27.96 25.34 37.62
C GLN A 684 26.78 24.39 37.45
N THR A 685 25.54 24.85 37.58
CA THR A 685 24.34 24.01 37.51
C THR A 685 23.45 24.33 36.32
N LEU A 686 23.21 25.61 36.06
CA LEU A 686 22.36 26.07 34.97
C LEU A 686 23.09 27.10 34.10
N GLN A 687 22.75 27.08 32.82
CA GLN A 687 23.19 28.08 31.85
C GLN A 687 22.00 28.56 31.01
N VAL A 688 21.81 29.87 30.96
CA VAL A 688 20.80 30.51 30.10
C VAL A 688 21.51 31.19 28.95
N LEU A 689 21.25 30.75 27.73
CA LEU A 689 21.86 31.28 26.51
C LEU A 689 20.85 32.10 25.72
N ASP A 690 21.21 33.32 25.33
CA ASP A 690 20.39 34.12 24.41
C ASP A 690 20.47 33.61 22.96
N THR A 691 19.76 34.27 22.04
CA THR A 691 19.74 33.92 20.61
C THR A 691 21.11 34.03 19.93
N LEU A 692 22.08 34.73 20.54
CA LEU A 692 23.45 34.87 20.06
C LEU A 692 24.43 33.94 20.79
N HIS A 693 23.91 32.93 21.50
CA HIS A 693 24.68 31.96 22.29
C HIS A 693 25.55 32.61 23.39
N ARG A 694 25.16 33.79 23.88
CA ARG A 694 25.84 34.44 25.01
C ARG A 694 25.20 33.99 26.30
N ASP A 695 26.04 33.75 27.31
CA ASP A 695 25.56 33.43 28.65
C ASP A 695 24.92 34.67 29.30
N VAL A 696 23.61 34.60 29.46
CA VAL A 696 22.75 35.63 30.07
C VAL A 696 22.11 35.13 31.36
N THR A 697 22.64 34.07 31.97
CA THR A 697 22.13 33.48 33.22
C THR A 697 21.80 34.53 34.29
N PRO A 698 22.68 35.51 34.60
CA PRO A 698 22.39 36.50 35.65
C PRO A 698 21.20 37.43 35.33
N GLN A 699 20.77 37.52 34.07
CA GLN A 699 19.63 38.35 33.66
C GLN A 699 18.29 37.66 33.91
N PHE A 700 18.29 36.33 34.04
CA PHE A 700 17.06 35.52 34.14
C PHE A 700 16.97 34.74 35.44
N LEU A 701 18.10 34.31 36.02
CA LEU A 701 18.14 33.48 37.22
C LEU A 701 19.04 34.11 38.27
N THR A 702 18.60 34.07 39.53
CA THR A 702 19.40 34.47 40.69
C THR A 702 19.39 33.38 41.75
N ASP A 703 20.51 33.20 42.43
CA ASP A 703 20.62 32.33 43.60
C ASP A 703 20.56 33.19 44.88
N LYS A 704 19.63 32.86 45.77
CA LYS A 704 19.50 33.46 47.11
C LYS A 704 19.53 32.34 48.15
N ASN A 705 20.71 32.09 48.73
CA ASN A 705 20.93 31.06 49.75
C ASN A 705 20.53 29.64 49.30
N GLY A 706 20.83 29.27 48.05
CA GLY A 706 20.52 27.97 47.48
C GLY A 706 19.15 27.88 46.80
N HIS A 707 18.36 28.96 46.85
CA HIS A 707 17.10 29.09 46.10
C HIS A 707 17.34 29.76 44.75
N VAL A 708 17.14 29.01 43.67
CA VAL A 708 17.21 29.52 42.30
C VAL A 708 15.86 30.13 41.97
N THR A 709 15.82 31.44 41.76
CA THR A 709 14.60 32.21 41.48
C THR A 709 14.71 33.02 40.20
N LEU A 710 13.57 33.31 39.58
CA LEU A 710 13.54 34.16 38.38
C LEU A 710 13.92 35.60 38.72
N ALA A 711 14.89 36.16 38.00
CA ALA A 711 15.37 37.53 38.18
C ALA A 711 14.38 38.58 37.66
N ARG A 712 13.54 38.20 36.68
CA ARG A 712 12.59 39.06 35.97
C ARG A 712 11.31 38.30 35.60
N PRO A 713 10.19 38.98 35.33
CA PRO A 713 9.03 38.34 34.75
C PRO A 713 9.32 37.79 33.35
N LEU A 714 8.74 36.64 33.02
CA LEU A 714 8.88 35.96 31.72
C LEU A 714 7.73 34.97 31.50
N VAL A 715 7.66 34.36 30.32
CA VAL A 715 6.76 33.25 29.99
C VAL A 715 7.62 32.02 29.68
N PRO A 716 7.53 30.91 30.44
CA PRO A 716 8.21 29.68 30.09
C PRO A 716 7.48 28.96 28.95
N ALA A 717 8.22 28.25 28.11
CA ALA A 717 7.68 27.27 27.16
C ALA A 717 8.56 26.03 27.12
N MET A 718 7.95 24.89 26.80
CA MET A 718 8.64 23.60 26.72
C MET A 718 9.41 23.22 27.98
N TYR A 719 9.01 23.77 29.14
CA TYR A 719 9.52 23.26 30.41
C TYR A 719 9.00 21.84 30.59
N THR A 720 9.91 20.90 30.70
CA THR A 720 9.60 19.48 30.80
C THR A 720 10.28 18.83 31.99
N THR A 721 9.61 17.84 32.56
CA THR A 721 10.18 16.95 33.57
C THR A 721 10.84 15.71 32.96
N ASP A 722 10.79 15.56 31.62
CA ASP A 722 11.39 14.44 30.89
C ASP A 722 12.91 14.62 30.72
N LYS A 723 13.68 13.88 31.52
CA LYS A 723 15.14 13.90 31.52
C LYS A 723 15.76 13.49 30.18
N ALA A 724 15.10 12.63 29.40
CA ALA A 724 15.60 12.20 28.10
C ALA A 724 15.54 13.34 27.08
N VAL A 725 14.46 14.13 27.10
CA VAL A 725 14.32 15.29 26.20
C VAL A 725 15.27 16.42 26.61
N ILE A 726 15.42 16.68 27.91
CA ILE A 726 16.37 17.70 28.42
C ILE A 726 17.79 17.38 27.98
N ALA A 727 18.18 16.10 27.99
CA ALA A 727 19.51 15.67 27.56
C ALA A 727 19.75 15.83 26.05
N GLN A 728 18.68 15.83 25.24
CA GLN A 728 18.76 15.96 23.78
C GLN A 728 18.70 17.41 23.29
N ASP A 729 18.00 18.29 24.01
CA ASP A 729 17.82 19.70 23.63
C ASP A 729 18.12 20.65 24.80
N CYS A 730 17.09 21.14 25.48
CA CYS A 730 17.22 22.07 26.60
C CYS A 730 16.12 21.82 27.65
N LEU A 731 16.26 22.44 28.83
CA LEU A 731 15.26 22.35 29.90
C LEU A 731 13.96 23.09 29.53
N CYS A 732 14.08 24.32 29.04
CA CYS A 732 12.96 25.16 28.62
C CYS A 732 13.44 26.37 27.83
N TYR A 733 12.47 27.11 27.29
CA TYR A 733 12.66 28.42 26.69
C TYR A 733 12.06 29.49 27.60
N PHE A 734 12.75 30.62 27.72
CA PHE A 734 12.22 31.84 28.29
C PHE A 734 11.76 32.78 27.18
N MET A 735 10.53 33.27 27.30
CA MET A 735 9.89 34.12 26.30
C MET A 735 9.31 35.37 26.94
N GLU A 736 8.96 36.34 26.10
CA GLU A 736 8.08 37.45 26.45
C GLU A 736 6.92 37.54 25.45
N ARG A 737 5.80 38.16 25.86
CA ARG A 737 4.68 38.43 24.97
C ARG A 737 4.97 39.72 24.19
N ILE A 738 4.75 39.71 22.88
CA ILE A 738 4.99 40.87 22.00
C ILE A 738 3.72 41.33 21.29
#